data_AF-A0A835DE15-F1
#
_entry.id   AF-A0A835DE15-F1
#
_cell.length_a   1.000
_cell.length_b   1.000
_cell.length_c   1.000
_cell.angle_alpha   90.00
_cell.angle_beta   90.00
_cell.angle_gamma   90.00
#
_symmetry.space_group_name_H-M   'P 1'
#
loop_
_entity.id
_entity.type
_entity.pdbx_description
1 polymer ?
#
loop_
_entity_poly.entity_id
_entity_poly.type
_entity_poly.pdbx_seq_one_letter_code
_entity_poly.pdbx_strand_id
1 'polypeptide(L)'
;MAGASSWVAFFFVFHGLFILFNINPSFLSTIGVVSGSEEDFSIVDLDLDLFGRDYSPPSPPPPPPHPPSVSCEEDLKGIGSLNTSCQLNTSLQLTDDVYVEGKGSLDILPGITVSCPVPGCSISINMTGDFSLGQNSSVITGTFFLKASNASLHDGSTINTTALAGTPPAQTSGTPQGIEGAGGGHGGRGASCLTDKKKLPEDVWGGDTYSWSSLTHPWSYGSKGGSISKEEDYGGGGGGRIRLEITSFLDVNGSILATGGDTDVKGGGGSGGSISIKAYKMTGSGRISASGGNGLAGGGGGRVSVDVFSRHDDPKVLVHGGRSFGCPENSGAAGTFYDAVPRSLIVSNHNMSTDTDTLLLEFPNQPLWTNVYVQHHAKASVPLLWSRVQVQGQLSLTCGVLSFGLAHYSSSEFELMAEELLMSDSTIKVSCKYCLLLFVLEEYNNDTLSFVYGALRMLVKMFLMWNSKMLIDGGGDAIVATSLLEASNLVVLKESSVIHSNANLGVHGQGLLNLSGPGDRIEAQRLILSLFYSIHVGPGSVLRGPLENAATDNVTPRLYCDLQDCPMELLHPPEDCNVNSSLSFTLQICRVEDITVEGLIKGSVVHFHRARTVVVQSSGTISSSGLGCTGGVGRGKVLSNGLGGGGGHGGKGGDGYYNGSFVEGGNAYGNVDFPCELGSGSGNDSLAGSTAGGGIVGKLMDVVSWNSISYPLKYLNFATEMGSSVAQMEGTCKLQQLQEMLLGFSISIKYRVADKLMGSLEHSLSSLSIDGSLRADGENFGENITKHDYGITNGSNVGPGGGSGGTILLFLHTMTLGDTAVLSSVGGHGSPNGGGGGGGGGGRIHFHWSDIPTGDEYQPIASVEGSIHTGGGLGRNQGQAGENGTVTGKACPKGLYGILCEVALVFYCVCDTISFGLSFNGPNLCRHVQLALLRMSVDLTEPFVIIAHLMSFRIGQFILLLEVSLKVFCLLSSVCSLEELIYTFGGPWLFGLLLLGLLILLALVLSVARMKFVGTDELPGPAPTQQGSQIDHSFPFLESLNEVLETNRAEESQSHVHRMYFMGPNTFSEPWHLPHSPPEQVTEIVYEDAFNRFVDEINALAAYQWWEGSVFSILSILAYPLAWSWQQWRRRRKLQQLREFVRSEYDHACLRSCRSRALYEGLKVQF
;
A
#
# COMPACT_ATOMS: atom_id res chain seq x y z
N MET A 1 58.89 -1.62 -56.03
CA MET A 1 57.82 -0.78 -56.62
C MET A 1 56.78 -0.62 -55.51
N ALA A 2 56.65 0.53 -54.88
CA ALA A 2 56.08 1.79 -55.40
C ALA A 2 54.54 1.71 -55.45
N GLY A 3 53.77 2.54 -54.73
CA GLY A 3 54.17 3.70 -53.91
C GLY A 3 53.37 3.86 -52.61
N ALA A 4 54.09 4.09 -51.51
CA ALA A 4 53.54 4.71 -50.31
C ALA A 4 53.80 6.22 -50.39
N SER A 5 52.79 7.01 -50.78
CA SER A 5 52.96 8.45 -51.07
C SER A 5 51.70 9.29 -50.84
N SER A 6 50.96 9.02 -49.76
CA SER A 6 49.81 9.84 -49.33
C SER A 6 50.03 10.42 -47.92
N TRP A 7 50.45 9.60 -46.96
CA TRP A 7 50.72 10.01 -45.57
C TRP A 7 51.82 11.09 -45.41
N VAL A 8 52.78 11.14 -46.34
CA VAL A 8 53.86 12.15 -46.32
C VAL A 8 53.31 13.56 -46.61
N ALA A 9 52.27 13.69 -47.44
CA ALA A 9 51.69 15.00 -47.76
C ALA A 9 51.03 15.66 -46.53
N PHE A 10 50.26 14.87 -45.76
CA PHE A 10 49.64 15.36 -44.51
C PHE A 10 50.69 15.79 -43.48
N PHE A 11 51.78 15.05 -43.33
CA PHE A 11 52.84 15.39 -42.37
C PHE A 11 53.54 16.72 -42.70
N PHE A 12 53.83 16.99 -43.98
CA PHE A 12 54.41 18.27 -44.40
C PHE A 12 53.43 19.45 -44.33
N VAL A 13 52.13 19.25 -44.56
CA VAL A 13 51.12 20.30 -44.35
C VAL A 13 51.02 20.68 -42.87
N PHE A 14 51.00 19.69 -41.96
CA PHE A 14 50.92 19.96 -40.52
C PHE A 14 52.19 20.65 -39.97
N HIS A 15 53.39 20.20 -40.37
CA HIS A 15 54.63 20.92 -40.02
C HIS A 15 54.74 22.30 -40.68
N GLY A 16 54.18 22.49 -41.88
CA GLY A 16 54.11 23.80 -42.55
C GLY A 16 53.31 24.82 -41.73
N LEU A 17 52.12 24.44 -41.23
CA LEU A 17 51.35 25.30 -40.32
C LEU A 17 52.09 25.52 -38.98
N PHE A 18 52.71 24.48 -38.41
CA PHE A 18 53.37 24.57 -37.12
C PHE A 18 54.59 25.52 -37.13
N ILE A 19 55.31 25.60 -38.25
CA ILE A 19 56.42 26.55 -38.43
C ILE A 19 55.91 27.98 -38.66
N LEU A 20 54.83 28.16 -39.42
CA LEU A 20 54.22 29.49 -39.62
C LEU A 20 53.64 30.10 -38.33
N PHE A 21 53.14 29.28 -37.40
CA PHE A 21 52.61 29.75 -36.11
C PHE A 21 53.66 30.19 -35.09
N ASN A 22 54.97 30.00 -35.35
CA ASN A 22 56.04 30.29 -34.39
C ASN A 22 56.88 31.54 -34.73
N ILE A 23 56.46 32.39 -35.68
CA ILE A 23 57.25 33.56 -36.15
C ILE A 23 56.45 34.88 -36.25
N ASN A 24 55.63 35.20 -35.24
CA ASN A 24 55.44 36.56 -34.69
C ASN A 24 54.33 36.61 -33.61
N PRO A 25 54.63 36.98 -32.35
CA PRO A 25 53.63 37.10 -31.28
C PRO A 25 53.00 38.50 -31.23
N SER A 26 52.43 39.00 -32.34
CA SER A 26 51.90 40.37 -32.42
C SER A 26 50.91 40.64 -33.56
N PHE A 27 49.70 40.05 -33.52
CA PHE A 27 48.56 40.63 -34.23
C PHE A 27 47.24 40.56 -33.45
N LEU A 28 46.56 41.70 -33.46
CA LEU A 28 45.48 42.19 -32.58
C LEU A 28 44.25 41.25 -32.53
N SER A 29 43.42 41.21 -31.48
CA SER A 29 43.17 42.13 -30.34
C SER A 29 42.44 43.45 -30.65
N THR A 30 41.51 43.49 -31.61
CA THR A 30 40.49 44.56 -31.70
C THR A 30 39.20 44.11 -32.40
N ILE A 31 38.10 44.09 -31.63
CA ILE A 31 36.68 44.45 -31.93
C ILE A 31 35.90 43.97 -30.70
N GLY A 32 34.98 44.72 -30.09
CA GLY A 32 34.53 46.09 -30.37
C GLY A 32 33.10 46.29 -29.85
N VAL A 33 32.94 46.89 -28.67
CA VAL A 33 31.67 46.91 -27.91
C VAL A 33 30.61 47.84 -28.52
N VAL A 34 29.35 47.40 -28.48
CA VAL A 34 28.11 48.19 -28.59
C VAL A 34 27.17 47.74 -27.46
N SER A 35 26.26 48.59 -26.96
CA SER A 35 25.74 48.49 -25.59
C SER A 35 24.25 48.84 -25.39
N GLY A 36 23.58 48.13 -24.48
CA GLY A 36 22.25 48.43 -23.93
C GLY A 36 21.16 47.43 -24.34
N SER A 37 20.11 47.18 -23.55
CA SER A 37 19.80 47.60 -22.17
C SER A 37 18.53 46.89 -21.67
N GLU A 38 18.53 46.37 -20.42
CA GLU A 38 17.36 46.07 -19.52
C GLU A 38 16.24 45.14 -20.09
N GLU A 39 15.65 44.16 -19.37
CA GLU A 39 15.57 43.84 -17.93
C GLU A 39 15.74 42.30 -17.67
N ASP A 40 15.77 41.94 -16.38
CA ASP A 40 15.39 40.65 -15.75
C ASP A 40 16.21 39.33 -15.83
N PHE A 41 16.34 38.74 -14.63
CA PHE A 41 16.65 37.35 -14.23
C PHE A 41 17.68 36.49 -14.98
N SER A 42 18.87 36.35 -14.38
CA SER A 42 19.50 35.03 -14.20
C SER A 42 20.41 34.99 -12.96
N ILE A 43 20.30 33.95 -12.14
CA ILE A 43 21.24 33.66 -11.03
C ILE A 43 22.05 32.41 -11.42
N VAL A 44 23.26 32.60 -11.95
CA VAL A 44 24.33 31.59 -11.91
C VAL A 44 25.69 32.30 -11.79
N ASP A 45 26.09 32.61 -10.55
CA ASP A 45 27.49 32.78 -10.17
C ASP A 45 27.67 32.10 -8.82
N LEU A 46 28.50 31.06 -8.77
CA LEU A 46 28.75 30.28 -7.57
C LEU A 46 30.22 29.85 -7.56
N ASP A 47 31.05 30.73 -6.98
CA ASP A 47 32.51 30.59 -6.93
C ASP A 47 32.95 29.23 -6.35
N LEU A 48 33.72 28.49 -7.15
CA LEU A 48 34.07 27.10 -6.90
C LEU A 48 35.45 26.98 -6.21
N ASP A 49 35.67 27.76 -5.14
CA ASP A 49 37.02 27.93 -4.57
C ASP A 49 37.09 28.13 -3.03
N LEU A 50 36.24 27.45 -2.25
CA LEU A 50 36.25 27.59 -0.77
C LEU A 50 35.94 26.34 0.09
N PHE A 51 36.08 25.12 -0.45
CA PHE A 51 36.06 23.89 0.36
C PHE A 51 37.41 23.61 1.04
N GLY A 52 37.72 24.41 2.08
CA GLY A 52 39.02 24.38 2.76
C GLY A 52 39.01 24.80 4.23
N ARG A 53 37.88 24.67 4.94
CA ARG A 53 37.78 24.86 6.40
C ARG A 53 36.81 23.87 7.04
N ASP A 54 37.21 23.30 8.17
CA ASP A 54 36.37 22.42 8.98
C ASP A 54 35.18 23.20 9.54
N TYR A 55 33.97 22.86 9.09
CA TYR A 55 32.73 23.42 9.63
C TYR A 55 32.37 22.72 10.96
N SER A 56 33.16 23.02 12.00
CA SER A 56 32.60 23.00 13.35
C SER A 56 31.47 24.04 13.40
N PRO A 57 30.24 23.69 13.80
CA PRO A 57 29.19 24.70 13.96
C PRO A 57 29.68 25.74 14.97
N PRO A 58 29.47 27.04 14.73
CA PRO A 58 29.93 28.07 15.65
C PRO A 58 29.31 27.85 17.01
N SER A 59 30.13 27.90 18.06
CA SER A 59 29.66 27.82 19.45
C SER A 59 28.46 28.74 19.64
N PRO A 60 27.33 28.28 20.21
CA PRO A 60 26.16 29.13 20.38
C PRO A 60 26.57 30.39 21.17
N PRO A 61 26.12 31.58 20.76
CA PRO A 61 26.53 32.82 21.40
C PRO A 61 26.25 32.74 22.90
N PRO A 62 27.18 33.20 23.77
CA PRO A 62 26.95 33.16 25.20
C PRO A 62 25.66 33.91 25.54
N PRO A 63 24.84 33.38 26.47
CA PRO A 63 23.57 34.03 26.82
C PRO A 63 23.83 35.48 27.25
N PRO A 64 22.94 36.42 26.89
CA PRO A 64 23.13 37.83 27.24
C PRO A 64 23.27 37.98 28.77
N PRO A 65 24.19 38.83 29.25
CA PRO A 65 24.41 38.99 30.68
C PRO A 65 23.14 39.48 31.36
N HIS A 66 22.77 38.85 32.47
CA HIS A 66 21.62 39.25 33.28
C HIS A 66 21.81 40.69 33.81
N PRO A 67 20.73 41.47 33.95
CA PRO A 67 20.79 42.74 34.66
C PRO A 67 21.18 42.52 36.14
N PRO A 68 21.74 43.52 36.83
CA PRO A 68 22.13 43.39 38.23
C PRO A 68 20.93 42.99 39.10
N SER A 69 21.17 42.11 40.08
CA SER A 69 20.12 41.64 40.98
C SER A 69 19.64 42.74 41.93
N VAL A 70 18.33 42.87 42.05
CA VAL A 70 17.69 43.84 42.98
C VAL A 70 17.83 43.43 44.44
N SER A 71 17.69 44.38 45.36
CA SER A 71 17.70 44.16 46.80
C SER A 71 16.30 43.88 47.39
N CYS A 72 16.24 43.25 48.56
CA CYS A 72 14.97 43.04 49.27
C CYS A 72 14.41 44.35 49.84
N GLU A 73 15.24 45.13 50.54
CA GLU A 73 14.76 46.27 51.36
C GLU A 73 14.63 47.58 50.57
N GLU A 74 15.57 47.90 49.67
CA GLU A 74 15.56 49.18 48.94
C GLU A 74 14.66 49.11 47.68
N ASP A 75 14.81 48.06 46.87
CA ASP A 75 14.11 47.92 45.58
C ASP A 75 12.74 47.25 45.73
N LEU A 76 12.71 46.07 46.36
CA LEU A 76 11.48 45.28 46.55
C LEU A 76 10.65 45.72 47.78
N LYS A 77 11.16 46.65 48.61
CA LYS A 77 10.49 47.18 49.82
C LYS A 77 10.01 46.09 50.81
N GLY A 78 10.64 44.92 50.75
CA GLY A 78 10.39 43.79 51.64
C GLY A 78 11.11 43.91 52.97
N ILE A 79 10.85 42.94 53.84
CA ILE A 79 11.57 42.77 55.10
C ILE A 79 12.58 41.64 54.95
N GLY A 80 13.85 41.89 55.29
CA GLY A 80 14.88 40.86 55.37
C GLY A 80 15.84 40.86 54.17
N SER A 81 16.28 39.68 53.73
CA SER A 81 17.32 39.55 52.72
C SER A 81 17.09 38.36 51.82
N LEU A 82 17.37 38.53 50.52
CA LEU A 82 17.34 37.46 49.52
C LEU A 82 18.30 36.29 49.85
N ASN A 83 19.26 36.48 50.76
CA ASN A 83 20.15 35.40 51.23
C ASN A 83 19.62 34.62 52.46
N THR A 84 18.47 34.99 53.04
CA THR A 84 17.88 34.32 54.21
C THR A 84 16.37 34.10 54.04
N SER A 85 15.58 35.15 54.18
CA SER A 85 14.17 35.23 53.79
C SER A 85 13.88 36.70 53.46
N CYS A 86 13.17 36.93 52.36
CA CYS A 86 12.65 38.23 51.96
C CYS A 86 11.13 38.15 51.93
N GLN A 87 10.46 38.95 52.76
CA GLN A 87 9.00 38.94 52.87
C GLN A 87 8.41 40.22 52.29
N LEU A 88 7.60 40.11 51.24
CA LEU A 88 6.96 41.25 50.59
C LEU A 88 5.60 41.53 51.25
N ASN A 89 5.49 42.68 51.93
CA ASN A 89 4.32 43.13 52.66
C ASN A 89 3.62 44.36 52.05
N THR A 90 4.15 44.91 50.95
CA THR A 90 3.53 46.00 50.18
C THR A 90 3.46 45.63 48.70
N SER A 91 2.37 46.00 48.03
CA SER A 91 2.24 45.83 46.58
C SER A 91 3.25 46.70 45.83
N LEU A 92 3.82 46.14 44.77
CA LEU A 92 4.83 46.76 43.92
C LEU A 92 4.28 47.01 42.52
N GLN A 93 4.61 48.18 41.98
CA GLN A 93 4.41 48.50 40.57
C GLN A 93 5.77 48.85 39.97
N LEU A 94 6.18 48.06 38.98
CA LEU A 94 7.48 48.06 38.33
C LEU A 94 7.33 48.64 36.91
N THR A 95 8.35 49.35 36.45
CA THR A 95 8.40 49.97 35.12
C THR A 95 9.37 49.28 34.16
N ASP A 96 10.33 48.54 34.71
CA ASP A 96 11.49 47.99 34.03
C ASP A 96 11.70 46.53 34.43
N ASP A 97 12.49 45.79 33.66
CA ASP A 97 12.80 44.38 33.89
C ASP A 97 13.53 44.14 35.23
N VAL A 98 13.04 43.17 36.01
CA VAL A 98 13.57 42.85 37.35
C VAL A 98 14.17 41.44 37.38
N TYR A 99 15.43 41.36 37.79
CA TYR A 99 16.12 40.11 38.13
C TYR A 99 16.34 40.04 39.64
N VAL A 100 15.86 38.98 40.27
CA VAL A 100 16.00 38.69 41.71
C VAL A 100 16.88 37.44 41.85
N GLU A 101 18.01 37.54 42.55
CA GLU A 101 18.87 36.37 42.85
C GLU A 101 19.13 36.28 44.35
N GLY A 102 18.99 35.08 44.92
CA GLY A 102 19.07 34.88 46.36
C GLY A 102 19.33 33.45 46.81
N LYS A 103 19.99 33.30 47.97
CA LYS A 103 20.22 32.00 48.60
C LYS A 103 19.12 31.54 49.56
N GLY A 104 18.27 32.46 49.99
CA GLY A 104 17.17 32.23 50.91
C GLY A 104 15.84 31.93 50.23
N SER A 105 14.74 32.19 50.93
CA SER A 105 13.37 32.10 50.41
C SER A 105 12.78 33.48 50.09
N LEU A 106 11.79 33.52 49.19
CA LEU A 106 11.04 34.72 48.83
C LEU A 106 9.54 34.48 49.07
N ASP A 107 8.96 35.23 50.00
CA ASP A 107 7.59 35.04 50.47
C ASP A 107 6.73 36.27 50.15
N ILE A 108 5.73 36.10 49.27
CA ILE A 108 4.76 37.15 48.93
C ILE A 108 3.54 36.96 49.83
N LEU A 109 3.30 37.91 50.73
CA LEU A 109 2.24 37.79 51.73
C LEU A 109 0.82 37.85 51.09
N PRO A 110 -0.22 37.32 51.77
CA PRO A 110 -1.58 37.32 51.24
C PRO A 110 -2.09 38.70 50.82
N GLY A 111 -2.77 38.77 49.67
CA GLY A 111 -3.33 40.00 49.11
C GLY A 111 -2.32 40.99 48.47
N ILE A 112 -1.02 40.68 48.46
CA ILE A 112 0.01 41.53 47.83
C ILE A 112 0.03 41.36 46.32
N THR A 113 0.28 42.45 45.58
CA THR A 113 0.37 42.44 44.11
C THR A 113 1.72 42.97 43.65
N VAL A 114 2.43 42.21 42.81
CA VAL A 114 3.67 42.62 42.14
C VAL A 114 3.38 42.72 40.65
N SER A 115 3.41 43.94 40.09
CA SER A 115 2.95 44.19 38.73
C SER A 115 3.95 44.98 37.88
N CYS A 116 4.33 44.44 36.72
CA CYS A 116 4.94 45.19 35.62
C CYS A 116 3.96 45.19 34.43
N PRO A 117 3.10 46.21 34.27
CA PRO A 117 2.05 46.24 33.25
C PRO A 117 2.57 46.63 31.85
N VAL A 118 3.88 46.67 31.63
CA VAL A 118 4.50 46.99 30.34
C VAL A 118 4.55 45.71 29.47
N PRO A 119 4.01 45.72 28.24
CA PRO A 119 4.03 44.54 27.37
C PRO A 119 5.45 44.03 27.12
N GLY A 120 5.67 42.75 27.40
CA GLY A 120 6.98 42.08 27.27
C GLY A 120 7.97 42.30 28.42
N CYS A 121 7.64 43.09 29.45
CA CYS A 121 8.46 43.24 30.66
C CYS A 121 8.75 41.89 31.32
N SER A 122 9.97 41.68 31.84
CA SER A 122 10.36 40.44 32.50
C SER A 122 10.56 40.57 34.01
N ILE A 123 10.00 39.60 34.74
CA ILE A 123 10.28 39.35 36.15
C ILE A 123 10.93 37.97 36.23
N SER A 124 12.19 37.94 36.64
CA SER A 124 13.02 36.73 36.70
C SER A 124 13.53 36.51 38.12
N ILE A 125 13.12 35.39 38.74
CA ILE A 125 13.40 35.06 40.14
C ILE A 125 14.24 33.79 40.20
N ASN A 126 15.40 33.87 40.84
CA ASN A 126 16.39 32.79 40.94
C ASN A 126 16.80 32.60 42.41
N MET A 127 16.04 31.78 43.13
CA MET A 127 16.25 31.49 44.55
C MET A 127 16.77 30.06 44.73
N THR A 128 17.68 29.84 45.70
CA THR A 128 18.05 28.45 46.10
C THR A 128 17.21 27.89 47.25
N GLY A 129 16.44 28.74 47.94
CA GLY A 129 15.41 28.34 48.90
C GLY A 129 14.04 28.22 48.24
N ASP A 130 13.00 28.58 48.98
CA ASP A 130 11.60 28.39 48.59
C ASP A 130 10.97 29.67 48.03
N PHE A 131 9.91 29.50 47.23
CA PHE A 131 9.05 30.59 46.77
C PHE A 131 7.61 30.37 47.25
N SER A 132 7.02 31.35 47.93
CA SER A 132 5.61 31.29 48.35
C SER A 132 4.80 32.48 47.81
N LEU A 133 3.64 32.16 47.23
CA LEU A 133 2.68 33.12 46.70
C LEU A 133 1.39 33.00 47.53
N GLY A 134 1.25 33.89 48.52
CA GLY A 134 0.19 33.87 49.53
C GLY A 134 -1.24 33.98 48.98
N GLN A 135 -2.22 33.64 49.83
CA GLN A 135 -3.63 33.61 49.43
C GLN A 135 -4.10 34.94 48.82
N ASN A 136 -4.77 34.89 47.67
CA ASN A 136 -5.19 36.06 46.89
C ASN A 136 -4.08 37.07 46.49
N SER A 137 -2.80 36.68 46.51
CA SER A 137 -1.70 37.51 45.98
C SER A 137 -1.55 37.34 44.46
N SER A 138 -0.96 38.33 43.76
CA SER A 138 -0.83 38.29 42.31
C SER A 138 0.52 38.77 41.78
N VAL A 139 1.04 38.09 40.76
CA VAL A 139 2.16 38.55 39.94
C VAL A 139 1.65 38.84 38.53
N ILE A 140 1.86 40.06 38.03
CA ILE A 140 1.40 40.52 36.71
C ILE A 140 2.62 40.98 35.91
N THR A 141 2.89 40.39 34.74
CA THR A 141 4.10 40.67 33.94
C THR A 141 3.96 40.18 32.50
N GLY A 142 4.87 40.56 31.57
CA GLY A 142 4.91 39.99 30.23
C GLY A 142 5.65 38.64 30.16
N THR A 143 6.75 38.53 30.89
CA THR A 143 7.52 37.30 31.10
C THR A 143 7.69 37.06 32.60
N PHE A 144 7.43 35.82 33.04
CA PHE A 144 7.75 35.33 34.36
C PHE A 144 8.70 34.14 34.27
N PHE A 145 9.87 34.24 34.91
CA PHE A 145 10.78 33.13 35.12
C PHE A 145 10.95 32.90 36.62
N LEU A 146 10.75 31.67 37.08
CA LEU A 146 10.99 31.28 38.47
C LEU A 146 11.88 30.05 38.51
N LYS A 147 12.93 30.13 39.32
CA LYS A 147 13.79 29.01 39.72
C LYS A 147 13.86 28.98 41.24
N ALA A 148 13.51 27.84 41.83
CA ALA A 148 13.40 27.65 43.28
C ALA A 148 13.59 26.17 43.68
N SER A 149 13.85 25.92 44.96
CA SER A 149 13.88 24.56 45.51
C SER A 149 12.46 23.97 45.56
N ASN A 150 11.56 24.67 46.25
CA ASN A 150 10.13 24.42 46.25
C ASN A 150 9.36 25.70 45.86
N ALA A 151 8.17 25.54 45.31
CA ALA A 151 7.27 26.65 45.02
C ALA A 151 5.83 26.33 45.45
N SER A 152 5.12 27.33 45.99
CA SER A 152 3.75 27.17 46.47
C SER A 152 2.86 28.33 46.03
N LEU A 153 1.76 28.01 45.34
CA LEU A 153 0.72 28.93 44.90
C LEU A 153 -0.56 28.61 45.66
N HIS A 154 -0.85 29.37 46.71
CA HIS A 154 -2.03 29.17 47.56
C HIS A 154 -3.35 29.57 46.87
N ASP A 155 -4.49 29.26 47.50
CA ASP A 155 -5.83 29.53 46.95
C ASP A 155 -5.99 31.00 46.48
N GLY A 156 -6.61 31.18 45.32
CA GLY A 156 -6.85 32.50 44.73
C GLY A 156 -5.58 33.26 44.32
N SER A 157 -4.38 32.70 44.53
CA SER A 157 -3.14 33.31 44.03
C SER A 157 -3.05 33.21 42.51
N THR A 158 -2.39 34.19 41.87
CA THR A 158 -2.32 34.26 40.39
C THR A 158 -0.94 34.65 39.89
N ILE A 159 -0.45 33.93 38.87
CA ILE A 159 0.66 34.38 38.01
C ILE A 159 0.04 34.67 36.65
N ASN A 160 -0.01 35.94 36.27
CA ASN A 160 -0.81 36.44 35.17
C ASN A 160 0.02 37.20 34.13
N THR A 161 0.11 36.65 32.93
CA THR A 161 0.75 37.26 31.76
C THR A 161 -0.24 37.47 30.59
N THR A 162 -1.54 37.57 30.92
CA THR A 162 -2.62 37.75 29.94
C THR A 162 -2.47 39.05 29.17
N ALA A 163 -2.55 38.99 27.84
CA ALA A 163 -2.42 40.14 26.92
C ALA A 163 -1.11 40.95 26.98
N LEU A 164 -0.14 40.56 27.82
CA LEU A 164 1.12 41.28 28.08
C LEU A 164 2.31 40.75 27.26
N ALA A 165 2.07 40.07 26.13
CA ALA A 165 3.12 39.69 25.19
C ALA A 165 4.00 40.87 24.75
N GLY A 166 5.31 40.64 24.70
CA GLY A 166 6.20 41.45 23.85
C GLY A 166 6.06 41.07 22.37
N THR A 167 6.93 41.57 21.52
CA THR A 167 6.90 41.24 20.09
C THR A 167 7.11 39.74 19.81
N PRO A 168 6.31 39.12 18.91
CA PRO A 168 6.57 37.78 18.44
C PRO A 168 7.87 37.72 17.62
N PRO A 169 8.45 36.53 17.37
CA PRO A 169 9.69 36.41 16.61
C PRO A 169 9.56 37.01 15.20
N ALA A 170 10.56 37.79 14.78
CA ALA A 170 10.50 38.69 13.61
C ALA A 170 10.38 38.02 12.22
N GLN A 171 10.14 36.71 12.16
CA GLN A 171 9.96 35.92 10.93
C GLN A 171 8.64 35.12 10.94
N THR A 172 7.67 35.51 11.77
CA THR A 172 6.42 34.75 11.98
C THR A 172 5.20 35.44 11.38
N SER A 173 4.35 34.68 10.67
CA SER A 173 3.01 35.11 10.20
C SER A 173 1.93 34.98 11.29
N GLY A 174 2.33 35.01 12.57
CA GLY A 174 1.44 34.83 13.71
C GLY A 174 0.50 36.00 14.01
N THR A 175 0.86 37.21 13.58
CA THR A 175 -0.06 38.37 13.56
C THR A 175 -0.66 38.46 12.15
N PRO A 176 -1.99 38.38 11.98
CA PRO A 176 -2.61 38.43 10.65
C PRO A 176 -2.41 39.80 9.98
N GLN A 177 -2.19 39.79 8.67
CA GLN A 177 -2.06 41.00 7.86
C GLN A 177 -3.41 41.38 7.24
N GLY A 178 -3.83 42.63 7.37
CA GLY A 178 -5.06 43.16 6.75
C GLY A 178 -5.89 44.01 7.71
N ILE A 179 -7.17 44.20 7.36
CA ILE A 179 -8.17 44.92 8.16
C ILE A 179 -9.44 44.06 8.38
N GLU A 180 -9.27 42.74 8.40
CA GLU A 180 -10.38 41.78 8.54
C GLU A 180 -10.69 41.43 10.01
N GLY A 181 -9.92 41.96 10.96
CA GLY A 181 -10.09 41.66 12.40
C GLY A 181 -9.90 40.17 12.76
N ALA A 182 -9.06 39.47 12.01
CA ALA A 182 -8.72 38.06 12.24
C ALA A 182 -7.93 37.85 13.56
N GLY A 183 -8.02 36.66 14.15
CA GLY A 183 -7.32 36.32 15.39
C GLY A 183 -5.82 36.06 15.21
N GLY A 184 -5.03 36.30 16.25
CA GLY A 184 -3.60 35.93 16.26
C GLY A 184 -3.41 34.41 16.33
N GLY A 185 -2.28 33.88 15.86
CA GLY A 185 -1.88 32.48 15.98
C GLY A 185 -0.59 32.30 16.78
N HIS A 186 -0.34 31.09 17.32
CA HIS A 186 0.93 30.73 17.97
C HIS A 186 1.10 29.21 18.13
N GLY A 187 0.26 28.58 18.98
CA GLY A 187 0.21 27.12 19.16
C GLY A 187 -0.75 26.47 18.17
N GLY A 188 -1.98 27.02 18.11
CA GLY A 188 -2.94 26.86 17.02
C GLY A 188 -3.01 28.11 16.13
N ARG A 189 -3.62 27.98 14.95
CA ARG A 189 -3.97 29.11 14.09
C ARG A 189 -5.07 30.00 14.72
N GLY A 190 -5.01 31.30 14.44
CA GLY A 190 -6.12 32.20 14.74
C GLY A 190 -7.26 32.01 13.74
N ALA A 191 -8.50 32.25 14.17
CA ALA A 191 -9.64 32.22 13.27
C ALA A 191 -9.66 33.43 12.33
N SER A 192 -10.36 33.30 11.19
CA SER A 192 -10.80 34.42 10.37
C SER A 192 -12.23 34.17 9.87
N CYS A 193 -12.99 35.23 9.63
CA CYS A 193 -14.38 35.13 9.22
C CYS A 193 -14.52 35.36 7.71
N LEU A 194 -15.04 34.36 6.98
CA LEU A 194 -15.19 34.40 5.52
C LEU A 194 -15.98 35.62 5.02
N THR A 195 -15.30 36.50 4.30
CA THR A 195 -15.89 37.64 3.58
C THR A 195 -16.26 37.29 2.13
N ASP A 196 -15.47 36.44 1.46
CA ASP A 196 -15.73 35.94 0.11
C ASP A 196 -16.28 34.51 0.12
N LYS A 197 -17.48 34.33 -0.46
CA LYS A 197 -18.16 33.03 -0.59
C LYS A 197 -17.53 32.08 -1.61
N LYS A 198 -16.47 32.48 -2.31
CA LYS A 198 -15.72 31.63 -3.26
C LYS A 198 -14.61 30.80 -2.62
N LYS A 199 -14.17 31.14 -1.40
CA LYS A 199 -13.14 30.39 -0.66
C LYS A 199 -13.78 29.35 0.26
N LEU A 200 -13.10 28.23 0.52
CA LEU A 200 -13.53 27.28 1.55
C LEU A 200 -13.16 27.81 2.95
N PRO A 201 -13.90 27.42 4.01
CA PRO A 201 -13.55 27.81 5.38
C PRO A 201 -12.16 27.33 5.81
N GLU A 202 -11.76 26.14 5.35
CA GLU A 202 -10.46 25.53 5.66
C GLU A 202 -9.25 26.23 4.99
N ASP A 203 -9.47 27.11 4.00
CA ASP A 203 -8.43 27.92 3.36
C ASP A 203 -8.22 29.30 4.02
N VAL A 204 -9.02 29.67 5.03
CA VAL A 204 -9.09 31.05 5.54
C VAL A 204 -8.87 31.11 7.05
N TRP A 205 -7.61 31.26 7.43
CA TRP A 205 -7.16 31.47 8.81
C TRP A 205 -6.69 32.91 9.05
N GLY A 206 -6.48 33.25 10.32
CA GLY A 206 -5.85 34.49 10.78
C GLY A 206 -4.34 34.33 10.86
N GLY A 207 -3.77 34.46 12.06
CA GLY A 207 -2.35 34.22 12.29
C GLY A 207 -1.96 32.74 12.25
N ASP A 208 -0.76 32.44 11.77
CA ASP A 208 -0.18 31.09 11.74
C ASP A 208 0.40 30.62 13.09
N THR A 209 0.63 29.31 13.19
CA THR A 209 1.42 28.70 14.27
C THR A 209 2.92 28.90 14.06
N TYR A 210 3.69 29.01 15.15
CA TYR A 210 5.16 29.01 15.12
C TYR A 210 5.76 28.34 16.36
N SER A 211 7.09 28.35 16.46
CA SER A 211 7.86 27.78 17.57
C SER A 211 7.69 26.27 17.80
N TRP A 212 7.31 25.52 16.77
CA TRP A 212 7.11 24.06 16.82
C TRP A 212 8.32 23.30 17.36
N SER A 213 9.54 23.65 16.92
CA SER A 213 10.79 23.06 17.42
C SER A 213 11.05 23.27 18.92
N SER A 214 10.30 24.16 19.58
CA SER A 214 10.33 24.36 21.03
C SER A 214 9.19 23.68 21.79
N LEU A 215 8.38 22.82 21.15
CA LEU A 215 7.19 22.19 21.75
C LEU A 215 7.45 21.57 23.14
N THR A 216 8.62 20.96 23.35
CA THR A 216 9.01 20.34 24.63
C THR A 216 9.37 21.36 25.73
N HIS A 217 9.79 22.57 25.36
CA HIS A 217 10.26 23.63 26.26
C HIS A 217 9.83 25.03 25.73
N PRO A 218 8.51 25.30 25.61
CA PRO A 218 7.99 26.41 24.83
C PRO A 218 8.41 27.75 25.42
N TRP A 219 8.97 28.63 24.57
CA TRP A 219 9.53 29.91 25.00
C TRP A 219 9.32 31.01 23.97
N SER A 220 8.05 31.33 23.69
CA SER A 220 7.66 32.35 22.72
C SER A 220 6.42 33.13 23.19
N TYR A 221 6.37 34.42 22.87
CA TYR A 221 5.18 35.24 23.09
C TYR A 221 4.10 34.82 22.10
N GLY A 222 2.83 34.89 22.51
CA GLY A 222 1.70 34.86 21.58
C GLY A 222 1.70 36.13 20.71
N SER A 223 1.26 35.99 19.46
CA SER A 223 1.03 37.10 18.55
C SER A 223 -0.30 37.81 18.83
N LYS A 224 -0.36 39.08 18.39
CA LYS A 224 -1.53 39.95 18.49
C LYS A 224 -2.60 39.55 17.47
N GLY A 225 -3.87 39.81 17.77
CA GLY A 225 -4.94 39.79 16.77
C GLY A 225 -4.90 41.03 15.86
N GLY A 226 -5.63 40.99 14.74
CA GLY A 226 -5.73 42.10 13.78
C GLY A 226 -6.80 43.13 14.17
N SER A 227 -6.66 44.36 13.67
CA SER A 227 -7.69 45.41 13.75
C SER A 227 -8.62 45.38 12.52
N ILE A 228 -9.75 46.11 12.57
CA ILE A 228 -10.55 46.47 11.38
C ILE A 228 -10.24 47.87 10.82
N SER A 229 -9.34 48.61 11.48
CA SER A 229 -8.93 49.97 11.15
C SER A 229 -7.42 50.04 10.92
N LYS A 230 -6.96 51.01 10.12
CA LYS A 230 -5.53 51.35 9.95
C LYS A 230 -5.09 52.51 10.84
N GLU A 231 -6.06 53.18 11.44
CA GLU A 231 -5.94 54.41 12.21
C GLU A 231 -5.89 54.11 13.71
N GLU A 232 -6.68 53.14 14.18
CA GLU A 232 -6.67 52.63 15.55
C GLU A 232 -6.48 51.10 15.56
N ASP A 233 -5.62 50.62 16.46
CA ASP A 233 -5.29 49.21 16.60
C ASP A 233 -6.12 48.55 17.71
N TYR A 234 -7.25 47.96 17.31
CA TYR A 234 -8.19 47.25 18.18
C TYR A 234 -7.84 45.77 18.43
N GLY A 235 -6.68 45.29 17.97
CA GLY A 235 -6.31 43.87 18.10
C GLY A 235 -6.02 43.43 19.53
N GLY A 236 -6.36 42.20 19.88
CA GLY A 236 -6.12 41.64 21.22
C GLY A 236 -4.64 41.33 21.43
N GLY A 237 -4.06 41.78 22.55
CA GLY A 237 -2.67 41.51 22.93
C GLY A 237 -2.41 40.01 23.08
N GLY A 238 -1.22 39.53 22.69
CA GLY A 238 -0.86 38.12 22.84
C GLY A 238 -0.60 37.72 24.30
N GLY A 239 -0.67 36.42 24.60
CA GLY A 239 -0.28 35.87 25.90
C GLY A 239 1.25 35.88 26.12
N GLY A 240 1.66 36.12 27.36
CA GLY A 240 3.07 36.21 27.75
C GLY A 240 3.84 34.89 27.80
N ARG A 241 4.96 34.88 28.53
CA ARG A 241 5.78 33.67 28.77
C ARG A 241 5.86 33.37 30.26
N ILE A 242 5.69 32.10 30.63
CA ILE A 242 5.86 31.63 32.00
C ILE A 242 6.79 30.40 31.96
N ARG A 243 7.87 30.41 32.75
CA ARG A 243 8.70 29.23 32.97
C ARG A 243 8.98 29.03 34.46
N LEU A 244 8.70 27.83 34.95
CA LEU A 244 8.97 27.39 36.33
C LEU A 244 9.99 26.24 36.31
N GLU A 245 11.15 26.44 36.93
CA GLU A 245 12.22 25.45 37.13
C GLU A 245 12.35 25.13 38.63
N ILE A 246 11.55 24.18 39.11
CA ILE A 246 11.47 23.81 40.52
C ILE A 246 12.26 22.51 40.74
N THR A 247 13.18 22.46 41.72
CA THR A 247 14.01 21.24 41.89
C THR A 247 13.25 20.09 42.55
N SER A 248 12.30 20.40 43.45
CA SER A 248 11.73 19.42 44.37
C SER A 248 10.20 19.37 44.31
N PHE A 249 9.50 20.36 44.87
CA PHE A 249 8.03 20.31 45.01
C PHE A 249 7.35 21.61 44.56
N LEU A 250 6.32 21.46 43.71
CA LEU A 250 5.48 22.55 43.20
C LEU A 250 4.02 22.32 43.60
N ASP A 251 3.46 23.22 44.40
CA ASP A 251 2.04 23.21 44.77
C ASP A 251 1.26 24.30 44.01
N VAL A 252 0.20 23.90 43.30
CA VAL A 252 -0.55 24.73 42.34
C VAL A 252 -2.04 24.73 42.70
N ASN A 253 -2.42 25.40 43.78
CA ASN A 253 -3.83 25.63 44.13
C ASN A 253 -4.34 26.99 43.59
N GLY A 254 -3.44 27.91 43.29
CA GLY A 254 -3.70 29.14 42.51
C GLY A 254 -3.88 28.92 41.01
N SER A 255 -3.63 29.96 40.21
CA SER A 255 -3.70 29.88 38.74
C SER A 255 -2.51 30.51 38.01
N ILE A 256 -2.15 29.89 36.89
CA ILE A 256 -1.02 30.26 36.03
C ILE A 256 -1.59 30.56 34.64
N LEU A 257 -1.58 31.84 34.25
CA LEU A 257 -2.31 32.36 33.10
C LEU A 257 -1.37 33.04 32.10
N ALA A 258 -1.30 32.51 30.89
CA ALA A 258 -0.64 33.11 29.73
C ALA A 258 -1.65 33.21 28.56
N THR A 259 -2.86 33.68 28.86
CA THR A 259 -3.98 33.77 27.91
C THR A 259 -3.83 34.94 26.94
N GLY A 260 -4.39 34.79 25.74
CA GLY A 260 -4.58 35.92 24.82
C GLY A 260 -5.53 36.98 25.40
N GLY A 261 -5.41 38.21 24.92
CA GLY A 261 -6.31 39.31 25.25
C GLY A 261 -7.61 39.26 24.45
N ASP A 262 -8.72 39.45 25.15
CA ASP A 262 -10.07 39.55 24.59
C ASP A 262 -10.33 40.92 23.96
N THR A 263 -11.17 40.96 22.92
CA THR A 263 -11.59 42.18 22.21
C THR A 263 -13.09 42.19 21.93
N ASP A 264 -13.65 43.39 21.74
CA ASP A 264 -14.96 43.58 21.13
C ASP A 264 -14.94 43.24 19.62
N VAL A 265 -16.10 43.36 18.97
CA VAL A 265 -16.33 43.19 17.51
C VAL A 265 -15.49 44.09 16.57
N LYS A 266 -14.53 44.86 17.10
CA LYS A 266 -13.63 45.75 16.35
C LYS A 266 -12.25 45.17 16.06
N GLY A 267 -11.89 44.04 16.66
CA GLY A 267 -10.59 43.40 16.44
C GLY A 267 -10.62 41.92 16.77
N GLY A 268 -9.64 41.19 16.26
CA GLY A 268 -9.45 39.77 16.56
C GLY A 268 -8.77 39.57 17.91
N GLY A 269 -9.09 38.44 18.54
CA GLY A 269 -8.49 38.08 19.83
C GLY A 269 -7.01 37.74 19.71
N GLY A 270 -6.25 38.01 20.78
CA GLY A 270 -4.84 37.65 20.85
C GLY A 270 -4.64 36.14 20.98
N SER A 271 -3.50 35.61 20.52
CA SER A 271 -3.18 34.18 20.72
C SER A 271 -2.66 33.88 22.13
N GLY A 272 -2.80 32.64 22.55
CA GLY A 272 -2.22 32.16 23.82
C GLY A 272 -0.69 32.15 23.82
N GLY A 273 -0.08 32.32 24.99
CA GLY A 273 1.37 32.43 25.19
C GLY A 273 2.12 31.09 25.30
N SER A 274 3.24 31.11 26.02
CA SER A 274 4.01 29.89 26.38
C SER A 274 4.01 29.65 27.88
N ILE A 275 3.77 28.41 28.31
CA ILE A 275 3.97 27.96 29.70
C ILE A 275 4.87 26.71 29.69
N SER A 276 5.98 26.74 30.44
CA SER A 276 6.90 25.61 30.59
C SER A 276 7.13 25.32 32.08
N ILE A 277 6.70 24.16 32.56
CA ILE A 277 6.80 23.78 33.98
C ILE A 277 7.71 22.56 34.10
N LYS A 278 8.73 22.64 34.97
CA LYS A 278 9.63 21.54 35.32
C LYS A 278 9.67 21.38 36.83
N ALA A 279 9.34 20.19 37.35
CA ALA A 279 9.39 19.87 38.77
C ALA A 279 9.62 18.37 39.01
N TYR A 280 10.16 17.96 40.16
CA TYR A 280 10.19 16.53 40.49
C TYR A 280 8.79 16.03 40.91
N LYS A 281 8.09 16.79 41.75
CA LYS A 281 6.69 16.52 42.14
C LYS A 281 5.81 17.77 41.99
N MET A 282 4.59 17.59 41.50
CA MET A 282 3.53 18.62 41.48
C MET A 282 2.24 18.11 42.14
N THR A 283 1.53 19.01 42.82
CA THR A 283 0.17 18.82 43.36
C THR A 283 -0.69 20.07 43.16
N GLY A 284 -2.01 19.93 43.27
CA GLY A 284 -2.93 21.03 43.55
C GLY A 284 -4.02 21.21 42.50
N SER A 285 -5.25 21.48 42.95
CA SER A 285 -6.44 21.53 42.09
C SER A 285 -6.62 22.87 41.33
N GLY A 286 -5.51 23.56 41.05
CA GLY A 286 -5.49 24.87 40.40
C GLY A 286 -5.75 24.83 38.90
N ARG A 287 -5.41 25.94 38.22
CA ARG A 287 -5.65 26.11 36.77
C ARG A 287 -4.42 26.63 36.04
N ILE A 288 -4.07 25.98 34.93
CA ILE A 288 -3.01 26.40 34.01
C ILE A 288 -3.68 26.74 32.67
N SER A 289 -3.57 27.98 32.18
CA SER A 289 -4.30 28.43 30.98
C SER A 289 -3.40 29.20 30.02
N ALA A 290 -3.22 28.66 28.81
CA ALA A 290 -2.60 29.34 27.67
C ALA A 290 -3.59 29.42 26.50
N SER A 291 -4.86 29.70 26.80
CA SER A 291 -5.93 29.77 25.81
C SER A 291 -5.83 31.03 24.93
N GLY A 292 -6.38 30.97 23.72
CA GLY A 292 -6.57 32.16 22.87
C GLY A 292 -7.66 33.09 23.43
N GLY A 293 -7.56 34.38 23.11
CA GLY A 293 -8.53 35.41 23.47
C GLY A 293 -9.72 35.48 22.51
N ASN A 294 -10.88 35.89 23.02
CA ASN A 294 -12.11 36.08 22.27
C ASN A 294 -12.04 37.37 21.43
N GLY A 295 -12.76 37.46 20.31
CA GLY A 295 -12.78 38.66 19.47
C GLY A 295 -13.71 38.56 18.27
N LEU A 296 -13.62 39.48 17.32
CA LEU A 296 -14.36 39.39 16.05
C LEU A 296 -14.11 38.03 15.38
N ALA A 297 -12.84 37.64 15.27
CA ALA A 297 -12.40 36.27 15.20
C ALA A 297 -11.50 35.93 16.40
N GLY A 298 -11.61 34.73 16.94
CA GLY A 298 -10.87 34.28 18.12
C GLY A 298 -9.40 33.96 17.83
N GLY A 299 -8.52 34.27 18.78
CA GLY A 299 -7.11 33.91 18.70
C GLY A 299 -6.88 32.41 18.88
N GLY A 300 -5.80 31.89 18.29
CA GLY A 300 -5.38 30.49 18.45
C GLY A 300 -4.82 30.22 19.85
N GLY A 301 -4.93 28.97 20.30
CA GLY A 301 -4.35 28.53 21.56
C GLY A 301 -2.81 28.61 21.57
N GLY A 302 -2.23 28.70 22.77
CA GLY A 302 -0.79 28.77 22.99
C GLY A 302 -0.09 27.41 23.08
N ARG A 303 1.06 27.37 23.75
CA ARG A 303 1.81 26.13 24.01
C ARG A 303 2.07 25.94 25.50
N VAL A 304 1.77 24.75 26.02
CA VAL A 304 2.06 24.35 27.41
C VAL A 304 2.93 23.09 27.38
N SER A 305 4.02 23.07 28.13
CA SER A 305 4.78 21.85 28.40
C SER A 305 4.91 21.62 29.91
N VAL A 306 4.74 20.36 30.33
CA VAL A 306 4.89 19.93 31.72
C VAL A 306 5.87 18.76 31.76
N ASP A 307 7.00 18.97 32.45
CA ASP A 307 8.03 17.97 32.74
C ASP A 307 8.02 17.69 34.24
N VAL A 308 7.09 16.83 34.66
CA VAL A 308 6.90 16.48 36.08
C VAL A 308 6.77 14.97 36.26
N PHE A 309 7.72 14.41 37.02
CA PHE A 309 7.88 12.98 37.26
C PHE A 309 6.78 12.38 38.15
N SER A 310 6.37 13.09 39.21
CA SER A 310 5.29 12.68 40.12
C SER A 310 4.17 13.74 40.12
N ARG A 311 2.97 13.34 39.70
CA ARG A 311 1.75 14.16 39.78
C ARG A 311 0.69 13.45 40.59
N HIS A 312 0.00 14.21 41.44
CA HIS A 312 -1.19 13.80 42.18
C HIS A 312 -2.12 15.02 42.23
N ASP A 313 -3.42 14.80 42.08
CA ASP A 313 -4.44 15.86 42.04
C ASP A 313 -4.12 16.93 40.96
N ASP A 314 -4.19 16.53 39.68
CA ASP A 314 -3.73 17.32 38.54
C ASP A 314 -4.48 18.66 38.35
N PRO A 315 -3.75 19.80 38.22
CA PRO A 315 -4.35 21.09 37.90
C PRO A 315 -4.92 21.14 36.49
N LYS A 316 -6.06 21.82 36.30
CA LYS A 316 -6.75 21.86 35.00
C LYS A 316 -5.95 22.67 33.96
N VAL A 317 -5.30 21.99 33.03
CA VAL A 317 -4.62 22.59 31.87
C VAL A 317 -5.63 22.96 30.78
N LEU A 318 -5.52 24.15 30.20
CA LEU A 318 -6.36 24.65 29.12
C LEU A 318 -5.52 25.34 28.04
N VAL A 319 -5.66 24.88 26.79
CA VAL A 319 -4.93 25.37 25.61
C VAL A 319 -5.85 25.67 24.41
N HIS A 320 -7.17 25.70 24.60
CA HIS A 320 -8.14 25.95 23.52
C HIS A 320 -7.98 27.33 22.86
N GLY A 321 -8.47 27.50 21.63
CA GLY A 321 -8.60 28.82 21.01
C GLY A 321 -9.65 29.70 21.69
N GLY A 322 -9.70 30.98 21.30
CA GLY A 322 -10.75 31.91 21.72
C GLY A 322 -11.98 31.86 20.81
N ARG A 323 -13.11 32.39 21.28
CA ARG A 323 -14.37 32.43 20.52
C ARG A 323 -14.41 33.58 19.52
N SER A 324 -15.06 33.33 18.40
CA SER A 324 -15.30 34.31 17.33
C SER A 324 -16.73 34.88 17.41
N PHE A 325 -16.86 36.19 17.52
CA PHE A 325 -18.16 36.88 17.54
C PHE A 325 -18.73 37.12 16.14
N GLY A 326 -17.89 37.27 15.11
CA GLY A 326 -18.31 37.46 13.72
C GLY A 326 -18.66 36.16 12.99
N CYS A 327 -18.08 35.05 13.41
CA CYS A 327 -18.28 33.72 12.82
C CYS A 327 -18.30 32.63 13.91
N PRO A 328 -19.44 32.42 14.62
CA PRO A 328 -19.51 31.56 15.80
C PRO A 328 -19.02 30.11 15.61
N GLU A 329 -19.18 29.55 14.41
CA GLU A 329 -18.74 28.19 14.08
C GLU A 329 -17.23 28.06 13.85
N ASN A 330 -16.51 29.17 13.64
CA ASN A 330 -15.07 29.19 13.45
C ASN A 330 -14.39 29.90 14.62
N SER A 331 -14.38 29.29 15.80
CA SER A 331 -13.49 29.71 16.91
C SER A 331 -12.02 29.45 16.54
N GLY A 332 -11.07 30.06 17.26
CA GLY A 332 -9.65 29.82 17.04
C GLY A 332 -9.27 28.35 17.22
N ALA A 333 -8.19 27.91 16.56
CA ALA A 333 -7.70 26.55 16.68
C ALA A 333 -7.13 26.26 18.08
N ALA A 334 -7.14 24.99 18.46
CA ALA A 334 -6.53 24.54 19.70
C ALA A 334 -5.01 24.76 19.69
N GLY A 335 -4.46 25.06 20.86
CA GLY A 335 -3.03 25.01 21.14
C GLY A 335 -2.57 23.60 21.49
N THR A 336 -1.29 23.49 21.83
CA THR A 336 -0.65 22.20 22.16
C THR A 336 -0.31 22.12 23.65
N PHE A 337 -0.79 21.08 24.33
CA PHE A 337 -0.29 20.66 25.63
C PHE A 337 0.61 19.43 25.46
N TYR A 338 1.88 19.53 25.82
CA TYR A 338 2.84 18.44 25.80
C TYR A 338 3.20 17.99 27.23
N ASP A 339 3.24 16.68 27.43
CA ASP A 339 3.57 16.05 28.70
C ASP A 339 4.84 15.22 28.53
N ALA A 340 5.96 15.69 29.10
CA ALA A 340 7.30 15.23 28.72
C ALA A 340 7.65 13.83 29.25
N VAL A 341 7.09 13.43 30.38
CA VAL A 341 7.39 12.15 31.05
C VAL A 341 6.73 10.96 30.33
N PRO A 342 5.41 10.95 30.04
CA PRO A 342 4.76 9.96 29.18
C PRO A 342 4.87 10.33 27.69
N ARG A 343 5.71 11.32 27.32
CA ARG A 343 5.90 11.86 25.95
C ARG A 343 4.60 11.96 25.15
N SER A 344 3.59 12.58 25.75
CA SER A 344 2.22 12.58 25.23
C SER A 344 1.81 13.97 24.77
N LEU A 345 1.29 14.08 23.55
CA LEU A 345 0.79 15.32 22.96
C LEU A 345 -0.74 15.36 23.03
N ILE A 346 -1.30 16.44 23.57
CA ILE A 346 -2.74 16.66 23.71
C ILE A 346 -3.13 17.96 23.00
N VAL A 347 -4.06 17.84 22.06
CA VAL A 347 -4.69 18.95 21.33
C VAL A 347 -6.18 18.92 21.65
N SER A 348 -6.71 19.99 22.24
CA SER A 348 -8.10 20.05 22.72
C SER A 348 -8.70 21.44 22.58
N ASN A 349 -9.82 21.58 21.87
CA ASN A 349 -10.52 22.87 21.72
C ASN A 349 -11.67 23.07 22.71
N HIS A 350 -11.74 22.24 23.76
CA HIS A 350 -12.74 22.29 24.83
C HIS A 350 -14.21 22.41 24.32
N ASN A 351 -14.53 21.67 23.25
CA ASN A 351 -15.84 21.57 22.63
C ASN A 351 -16.34 22.87 21.94
N MET A 352 -15.42 23.62 21.36
CA MET A 352 -15.71 24.77 20.48
C MET A 352 -15.38 24.41 19.03
N SER A 353 -16.35 24.64 18.14
CA SER A 353 -16.18 24.45 16.70
C SER A 353 -15.12 25.42 16.15
N THR A 354 -14.30 24.90 15.23
CA THR A 354 -13.27 25.64 14.50
C THR A 354 -13.20 25.10 13.08
N ASP A 355 -12.91 25.96 12.10
CA ASP A 355 -12.48 25.59 10.76
C ASP A 355 -10.98 25.78 10.54
N THR A 356 -10.28 26.32 11.54
CA THR A 356 -8.82 26.49 11.53
C THR A 356 -8.08 25.35 12.23
N ASP A 357 -6.97 24.92 11.63
CA ASP A 357 -6.18 23.78 12.09
C ASP A 357 -5.11 24.13 13.12
N THR A 358 -4.82 23.14 13.98
CA THR A 358 -3.57 23.03 14.73
C THR A 358 -2.52 22.34 13.84
N LEU A 359 -1.44 23.03 13.46
CA LEU A 359 -0.42 22.43 12.59
C LEU A 359 0.52 21.52 13.41
N LEU A 360 0.64 20.28 12.96
CA LEU A 360 1.59 19.27 13.44
C LEU A 360 2.68 19.11 12.37
N LEU A 361 3.80 19.82 12.53
CA LEU A 361 4.82 19.93 11.47
C LEU A 361 5.76 18.72 11.44
N GLU A 362 6.50 18.51 12.53
CA GLU A 362 7.58 17.52 12.63
C GLU A 362 7.34 16.57 13.82
N PHE A 363 7.37 15.26 13.56
CA PHE A 363 7.34 14.22 14.60
C PHE A 363 8.78 13.78 14.91
N PRO A 364 9.17 13.61 16.19
CA PRO A 364 10.54 13.26 16.54
C PRO A 364 10.85 11.81 16.19
N ASN A 365 11.90 11.58 15.39
CA ASN A 365 12.35 10.23 15.04
C ASN A 365 12.81 9.42 16.28
N GLN A 366 13.54 10.06 17.20
CA GLN A 366 13.96 9.48 18.49
C GLN A 366 14.09 10.56 19.57
N PRO A 367 13.63 10.33 20.82
CA PRO A 367 12.67 9.29 21.18
C PRO A 367 11.29 9.60 20.58
N LEU A 368 10.58 8.56 20.16
CA LEU A 368 9.19 8.66 19.71
C LEU A 368 8.27 9.19 20.82
N TRP A 369 7.19 9.88 20.43
CA TRP A 369 6.07 10.15 21.34
C TRP A 369 5.30 8.87 21.64
N THR A 370 4.86 8.72 22.89
CA THR A 370 4.12 7.52 23.30
C THR A 370 2.65 7.62 22.91
N ASN A 371 2.02 8.78 23.12
CA ASN A 371 0.60 8.97 22.78
C ASN A 371 0.32 10.33 22.13
N VAL A 372 -0.71 10.38 21.29
CA VAL A 372 -1.22 11.60 20.67
C VAL A 372 -2.75 11.63 20.76
N TYR A 373 -3.29 12.68 21.38
CA TYR A 373 -4.72 12.84 21.63
C TYR A 373 -5.25 14.10 20.93
N VAL A 374 -6.22 13.94 20.02
CA VAL A 374 -6.93 15.04 19.35
C VAL A 374 -8.40 14.97 19.73
N GLN A 375 -8.87 15.92 20.54
CA GLN A 375 -10.12 15.76 21.28
C GLN A 375 -10.99 17.03 21.38
N HIS A 376 -12.29 16.85 21.64
CA HIS A 376 -13.26 17.92 21.93
C HIS A 376 -13.32 19.03 20.87
N HIS A 377 -13.66 18.69 19.63
CA HIS A 377 -13.73 19.59 18.47
C HIS A 377 -12.40 20.25 18.07
N ALA A 378 -11.26 19.65 18.45
CA ALA A 378 -9.96 19.99 17.88
C ALA A 378 -9.86 19.52 16.41
N LYS A 379 -9.41 20.42 15.53
CA LYS A 379 -8.87 20.08 14.22
C LYS A 379 -7.34 20.18 14.24
N ALA A 380 -6.68 19.16 13.71
CA ALA A 380 -5.24 19.09 13.56
C ALA A 380 -4.87 18.70 12.13
N SER A 381 -3.78 19.26 11.61
CA SER A 381 -3.34 19.03 10.23
C SER A 381 -1.84 18.75 10.16
N VAL A 382 -1.46 17.79 9.32
CA VAL A 382 -0.09 17.33 9.06
C VAL A 382 0.27 17.75 7.61
N PRO A 383 0.86 18.95 7.41
CA PRO A 383 0.94 19.57 6.09
C PRO A 383 2.26 19.31 5.34
N LEU A 384 3.27 18.68 5.96
CA LEU A 384 4.60 18.55 5.34
C LEU A 384 4.63 17.50 4.22
N LEU A 385 5.47 17.79 3.22
CA LEU A 385 5.79 16.87 2.14
C LEU A 385 6.47 15.61 2.72
N TRP A 386 5.96 14.42 2.38
CA TRP A 386 6.39 13.13 2.94
C TRP A 386 6.39 13.07 4.48
N SER A 387 5.24 13.36 5.09
CA SER A 387 5.09 13.26 6.55
C SER A 387 5.01 11.81 7.03
N ARG A 388 5.93 11.41 7.92
CA ARG A 388 5.83 10.21 8.76
C ARG A 388 5.33 10.57 10.16
N VAL A 389 4.13 10.11 10.51
CA VAL A 389 3.56 10.17 11.85
C VAL A 389 3.86 8.85 12.55
N GLN A 390 4.89 8.83 13.40
CA GLN A 390 5.27 7.63 14.16
C GLN A 390 5.05 7.84 15.66
N VAL A 391 4.20 7.00 16.24
CA VAL A 391 3.78 7.01 17.65
C VAL A 391 4.10 5.65 18.25
N GLN A 392 4.72 5.60 19.44
CA GLN A 392 5.12 4.35 20.08
C GLN A 392 3.95 3.57 20.70
N GLY A 393 2.87 4.24 21.07
CA GLY A 393 1.66 3.67 21.67
C GLY A 393 0.40 4.10 20.94
N GLN A 394 -0.41 4.96 21.56
CA GLN A 394 -1.79 5.23 21.14
C GLN A 394 -1.96 6.57 20.41
N LEU A 395 -2.54 6.53 19.20
CA LEU A 395 -3.13 7.69 18.51
C LEU A 395 -4.65 7.65 18.70
N SER A 396 -5.21 8.67 19.35
CA SER A 396 -6.62 8.70 19.77
C SER A 396 -7.34 9.98 19.33
N LEU A 397 -8.52 9.79 18.74
CA LEU A 397 -9.38 10.82 18.17
C LEU A 397 -10.77 10.74 18.83
N THR A 398 -11.20 11.80 19.50
CA THR A 398 -12.48 11.85 20.26
C THR A 398 -13.24 13.15 19.96
N CYS A 399 -14.26 13.09 19.11
CA CYS A 399 -14.88 14.26 18.47
C CYS A 399 -13.83 15.18 17.80
N GLY A 400 -12.84 14.60 17.11
CA GLY A 400 -11.69 15.31 16.53
C GLY A 400 -11.58 15.14 15.01
N VAL A 401 -10.80 16.01 14.37
CA VAL A 401 -10.42 15.89 12.96
C VAL A 401 -8.89 15.87 12.83
N LEU A 402 -8.37 14.91 12.07
CA LEU A 402 -6.96 14.84 11.68
C LEU A 402 -6.85 14.83 10.15
N SER A 403 -6.20 15.86 9.59
CA SER A 403 -6.01 16.05 8.16
C SER A 403 -4.55 15.76 7.76
N PHE A 404 -4.35 15.07 6.63
CA PHE A 404 -3.04 14.83 6.02
C PHE A 404 -2.96 15.51 4.65
N GLY A 405 -1.93 16.34 4.46
CA GLY A 405 -1.81 17.23 3.30
C GLY A 405 -2.75 18.43 3.34
N LEU A 406 -2.68 19.29 2.33
CA LEU A 406 -3.56 20.46 2.17
C LEU A 406 -4.68 20.15 1.17
N ALA A 407 -5.85 20.78 1.32
CA ALA A 407 -7.03 20.52 0.49
C ALA A 407 -6.79 20.75 -1.01
N HIS A 408 -5.91 21.70 -1.34
CA HIS A 408 -5.53 22.09 -2.71
C HIS A 408 -4.09 21.75 -3.11
N TYR A 409 -3.25 21.32 -2.16
CA TYR A 409 -1.85 20.97 -2.42
C TYR A 409 -1.52 19.63 -1.75
N SER A 410 -1.42 18.61 -2.59
CA SER A 410 -1.07 17.24 -2.22
C SER A 410 -0.04 16.72 -3.22
N SER A 411 1.00 16.08 -2.70
CA SER A 411 2.20 15.71 -3.45
C SER A 411 3.07 14.78 -2.61
N SER A 412 2.46 13.81 -1.92
CA SER A 412 3.15 13.02 -0.90
C SER A 412 2.54 11.64 -0.70
N GLU A 413 3.42 10.69 -0.42
CA GLU A 413 3.08 9.54 0.40
C GLU A 413 3.03 9.97 1.88
N PHE A 414 2.04 9.48 2.61
CA PHE A 414 1.89 9.72 4.05
C PHE A 414 2.05 8.40 4.79
N GLU A 415 2.92 8.37 5.81
CA GLU A 415 3.13 7.18 6.63
C GLU A 415 2.58 7.39 8.04
N LEU A 416 1.68 6.52 8.49
CA LEU A 416 1.10 6.55 9.84
C LEU A 416 1.44 5.23 10.56
N MET A 417 2.21 5.30 11.63
CA MET A 417 2.61 4.15 12.44
C MET A 417 2.23 4.38 13.90
N ALA A 418 1.46 3.46 14.48
CA ALA A 418 1.07 3.46 15.90
C ALA A 418 0.89 2.02 16.40
N GLU A 419 0.85 1.78 17.71
CA GLU A 419 0.37 0.48 18.21
C GLU A 419 -1.16 0.43 18.17
N GLU A 420 -1.81 1.49 18.64
CA GLU A 420 -3.27 1.60 18.67
C GLU A 420 -3.75 2.86 17.96
N LEU A 421 -4.72 2.71 17.04
CA LEU A 421 -5.49 3.81 16.46
C LEU A 421 -6.95 3.71 16.93
N LEU A 422 -7.37 4.68 17.76
CA LEU A 422 -8.72 4.77 18.30
C LEU A 422 -9.46 5.99 17.72
N MET A 423 -10.67 5.78 17.22
CA MET A 423 -11.54 6.86 16.69
C MET A 423 -12.95 6.75 17.25
N SER A 424 -13.44 7.82 17.88
CA SER A 424 -14.86 7.99 18.25
C SER A 424 -15.39 9.36 17.80
N ASP A 425 -16.55 9.38 17.13
CA ASP A 425 -17.20 10.57 16.57
C ASP A 425 -16.25 11.47 15.73
N SER A 426 -15.24 10.87 15.09
CA SER A 426 -14.07 11.57 14.56
C SER A 426 -13.84 11.33 13.07
N THR A 427 -13.10 12.23 12.42
CA THR A 427 -12.79 12.14 10.99
C THR A 427 -11.28 12.22 10.72
N ILE A 428 -10.74 11.24 9.99
CA ILE A 428 -9.45 11.37 9.30
C ILE A 428 -9.73 11.78 7.85
N LYS A 429 -9.06 12.85 7.38
CA LYS A 429 -9.00 13.26 5.97
C LYS A 429 -7.59 13.03 5.44
N VAL A 430 -7.43 12.47 4.24
CA VAL A 430 -6.15 12.35 3.55
C VAL A 430 -6.26 12.88 2.12
N SER A 431 -5.42 13.85 1.77
CA SER A 431 -5.34 14.47 0.44
C SER A 431 -4.08 13.99 -0.28
N CYS A 432 -4.25 13.11 -1.27
CA CYS A 432 -3.21 12.46 -2.07
C CYS A 432 -3.35 12.73 -3.58
N LYS A 433 -4.08 13.80 -3.97
CA LYS A 433 -4.23 14.21 -5.38
C LYS A 433 -2.88 14.52 -6.02
N TYR A 434 -2.87 14.49 -7.34
CA TYR A 434 -1.75 14.72 -8.23
C TYR A 434 -1.08 16.11 -8.11
N CYS A 435 0.25 16.17 -8.34
CA CYS A 435 1.00 17.40 -8.53
C CYS A 435 1.94 17.31 -9.75
N LEU A 436 1.87 18.32 -10.62
CA LEU A 436 2.66 18.39 -11.85
C LEU A 436 4.04 19.01 -11.56
N LEU A 437 4.96 18.24 -10.98
CA LEU A 437 6.34 18.68 -10.82
C LEU A 437 7.06 18.69 -12.17
N LEU A 438 7.18 19.88 -12.75
CA LEU A 438 8.02 20.16 -13.93
C LEU A 438 9.51 20.10 -13.58
N PHE A 439 10.03 18.89 -13.32
CA PHE A 439 11.46 18.63 -13.40
C PHE A 439 11.90 18.60 -14.87
N VAL A 440 12.02 19.79 -15.47
CA VAL A 440 12.69 19.96 -16.76
C VAL A 440 14.20 19.84 -16.53
N LEU A 441 14.69 18.60 -16.49
CA LEU A 441 16.10 18.31 -16.72
C LEU A 441 16.33 18.36 -18.23
N GLU A 442 16.71 19.54 -18.72
CA GLU A 442 16.90 19.84 -20.14
C GLU A 442 18.19 19.21 -20.71
N GLU A 443 18.26 17.87 -20.80
CA GLU A 443 19.33 17.22 -21.56
C GLU A 443 18.90 15.90 -22.26
N TYR A 444 18.43 16.06 -23.50
CA TYR A 444 18.40 15.08 -24.61
C TYR A 444 17.63 13.75 -24.48
N ASN A 445 16.51 13.71 -25.24
CA ASN A 445 15.76 12.56 -25.76
C ASN A 445 14.81 11.78 -24.82
N ASN A 446 13.61 11.54 -25.36
CA ASN A 446 12.45 10.81 -24.82
C ASN A 446 11.76 11.45 -23.61
N ASP A 447 10.62 12.09 -23.88
CA ASP A 447 9.67 12.59 -22.88
C ASP A 447 9.16 11.45 -21.99
N THR A 448 9.67 11.39 -20.75
CA THR A 448 9.13 10.55 -19.68
C THR A 448 8.85 11.43 -18.47
N LEU A 449 7.66 12.05 -18.46
CA LEU A 449 7.22 12.86 -17.33
C LEU A 449 7.04 11.94 -16.10
N SER A 450 7.93 12.08 -15.11
CA SER A 450 7.95 11.26 -13.91
C SER A 450 6.96 11.75 -12.86
N PHE A 451 5.69 11.35 -13.02
CA PHE A 451 4.62 11.64 -12.08
C PHE A 451 4.91 11.01 -10.70
N VAL A 452 4.87 11.82 -9.63
CA VAL A 452 4.93 11.34 -8.24
C VAL A 452 3.51 11.21 -7.71
N TYR A 453 3.02 9.98 -7.62
CA TYR A 453 1.70 9.66 -7.08
C TYR A 453 1.73 9.62 -5.55
N GLY A 454 0.75 10.26 -4.90
CA GLY A 454 0.58 10.18 -3.45
C GLY A 454 -0.28 8.98 -3.04
N ALA A 455 0.00 8.42 -1.85
CA ALA A 455 -0.79 7.36 -1.22
C ALA A 455 -0.66 7.41 0.30
N LEU A 456 -1.65 6.86 1.02
CA LEU A 456 -1.52 6.59 2.45
C LEU A 456 -0.88 5.22 2.67
N ARG A 457 0.07 5.12 3.59
CA ARG A 457 0.57 3.86 4.16
C ARG A 457 0.37 3.90 5.67
N MET A 458 -0.58 3.12 6.18
CA MET A 458 -0.86 3.00 7.61
C MET A 458 -0.40 1.63 8.11
N LEU A 459 0.28 1.58 9.25
CA LEU A 459 0.69 0.35 9.92
C LEU A 459 0.39 0.45 11.42
N VAL A 460 -0.58 -0.33 11.88
CA VAL A 460 -1.03 -0.37 13.29
C VAL A 460 -1.13 -1.80 13.82
N LYS A 461 -1.14 -2.01 15.13
CA LYS A 461 -1.50 -3.32 15.70
C LYS A 461 -3.02 -3.44 15.85
N MET A 462 -3.66 -2.39 16.36
CA MET A 462 -5.09 -2.32 16.66
C MET A 462 -5.73 -1.10 15.99
N PHE A 463 -6.84 -1.28 15.26
CA PHE A 463 -7.63 -0.20 14.67
C PHE A 463 -9.11 -0.32 15.10
N LEU A 464 -9.59 0.66 15.86
CA LEU A 464 -10.96 0.67 16.39
C LEU A 464 -11.68 1.98 16.00
N MET A 465 -12.82 1.85 15.31
CA MET A 465 -13.65 2.97 14.87
C MET A 465 -15.07 2.88 15.44
N TRP A 466 -15.57 4.00 15.98
CA TRP A 466 -16.93 4.17 16.50
C TRP A 466 -17.55 5.46 15.94
N ASN A 467 -18.68 5.36 15.21
CA ASN A 467 -19.32 6.51 14.52
C ASN A 467 -18.32 7.44 13.80
N SER A 468 -17.28 6.86 13.20
CA SER A 468 -16.09 7.59 12.74
C SER A 468 -15.83 7.38 11.26
N LYS A 469 -15.11 8.32 10.63
CA LYS A 469 -14.93 8.37 9.18
C LYS A 469 -13.46 8.49 8.81
N MET A 470 -13.02 7.71 7.83
CA MET A 470 -11.71 7.79 7.21
C MET A 470 -11.91 8.03 5.72
N LEU A 471 -11.49 9.21 5.25
CA LEU A 471 -11.71 9.69 3.89
C LEU A 471 -10.35 9.84 3.18
N ILE A 472 -10.14 9.08 2.11
CA ILE A 472 -8.90 9.07 1.32
C ILE A 472 -9.22 9.58 -0.08
N ASP A 473 -8.66 10.74 -0.43
CA ASP A 473 -8.81 11.39 -1.74
C ASP A 473 -7.50 11.31 -2.54
N GLY A 474 -7.41 10.32 -3.42
CA GLY A 474 -6.30 10.14 -4.36
C GLY A 474 -6.41 11.00 -5.63
N GLY A 475 -7.43 11.85 -5.79
CA GLY A 475 -7.63 12.69 -6.97
C GLY A 475 -8.34 12.04 -8.17
N GLY A 476 -8.71 10.76 -8.09
CA GLY A 476 -9.66 10.10 -9.02
C GLY A 476 -9.10 9.58 -10.36
N ASP A 477 -7.81 9.75 -10.65
CA ASP A 477 -7.17 9.17 -11.84
C ASP A 477 -6.85 7.67 -11.67
N ALA A 478 -6.99 6.89 -12.74
CA ALA A 478 -6.84 5.42 -12.69
C ALA A 478 -5.39 4.93 -12.44
N ILE A 479 -4.39 5.81 -12.50
CA ILE A 479 -2.96 5.50 -12.30
C ILE A 479 -2.48 5.86 -10.88
N VAL A 480 -3.37 6.34 -10.01
CA VAL A 480 -3.03 6.76 -8.64
C VAL A 480 -2.51 5.59 -7.78
N ALA A 481 -1.50 5.87 -6.98
CA ALA A 481 -0.85 4.91 -6.09
C ALA A 481 -1.83 4.31 -5.07
N THR A 482 -1.57 3.04 -4.74
CA THR A 482 -2.44 2.21 -3.90
C THR A 482 -2.28 2.60 -2.44
N SER A 483 -3.37 3.01 -1.79
CA SER A 483 -3.33 3.27 -0.34
C SER A 483 -3.40 1.95 0.43
N LEU A 484 -2.54 1.81 1.44
CA LEU A 484 -2.31 0.59 2.20
C LEU A 484 -2.68 0.80 3.68
N LEU A 485 -3.56 -0.05 4.21
CA LEU A 485 -3.93 -0.08 5.62
C LEU A 485 -3.54 -1.43 6.22
N GLU A 486 -2.40 -1.52 6.90
CA GLU A 486 -1.96 -2.73 7.62
C GLU A 486 -2.33 -2.66 9.11
N ALA A 487 -2.98 -3.71 9.62
CA ALA A 487 -3.47 -3.81 10.99
C ALA A 487 -3.13 -5.21 11.57
N SER A 488 -2.03 -5.34 12.31
CA SER A 488 -1.46 -6.65 12.66
C SER A 488 -2.46 -7.59 13.37
N ASN A 489 -3.23 -7.10 14.34
CA ASN A 489 -4.07 -7.95 15.19
C ASN A 489 -5.57 -7.79 14.94
N LEU A 490 -6.08 -6.56 14.83
CA LEU A 490 -7.53 -6.31 14.89
C LEU A 490 -7.96 -5.03 14.16
N VAL A 491 -9.01 -5.14 13.36
CA VAL A 491 -9.80 -4.02 12.81
C VAL A 491 -11.26 -4.20 13.22
N VAL A 492 -11.85 -3.22 13.93
CA VAL A 492 -13.29 -3.21 14.25
C VAL A 492 -13.94 -1.88 13.89
N LEU A 493 -15.01 -1.94 13.10
CA LEU A 493 -15.89 -0.81 12.82
C LEU A 493 -17.22 -0.97 13.57
N LYS A 494 -17.69 0.12 14.19
CA LYS A 494 -18.95 0.18 14.94
C LYS A 494 -19.76 1.46 14.65
N GLU A 495 -21.07 1.36 14.85
CA GLU A 495 -22.04 2.46 14.81
C GLU A 495 -21.93 3.34 13.56
N SER A 496 -22.05 2.74 12.36
CA SER A 496 -21.98 3.44 11.07
C SER A 496 -20.61 4.07 10.77
N SER A 497 -19.52 3.39 11.15
CA SER A 497 -18.16 3.81 10.80
C SER A 497 -17.86 3.56 9.32
N VAL A 498 -17.13 4.49 8.69
CA VAL A 498 -16.91 4.49 7.24
C VAL A 498 -15.43 4.62 6.91
N ILE A 499 -14.89 3.66 6.15
CA ILE A 499 -13.63 3.82 5.40
C ILE A 499 -14.00 4.00 3.93
N HIS A 500 -13.61 5.14 3.34
CA HIS A 500 -13.96 5.54 1.99
C HIS A 500 -12.72 6.02 1.24
N SER A 501 -12.44 5.40 0.08
CA SER A 501 -11.39 5.83 -0.84
C SER A 501 -11.97 6.05 -2.25
N ASN A 502 -11.62 7.16 -2.90
CA ASN A 502 -11.92 7.35 -4.33
C ASN A 502 -10.87 6.70 -5.26
N ALA A 503 -9.85 6.04 -4.68
CA ALA A 503 -8.76 5.37 -5.36
C ALA A 503 -8.68 3.88 -4.96
N ASN A 504 -7.56 3.23 -5.27
CA ASN A 504 -7.31 1.83 -4.91
C ASN A 504 -6.93 1.71 -3.42
N LEU A 505 -7.53 0.76 -2.70
CA LEU A 505 -7.33 0.52 -1.27
C LEU A 505 -7.00 -0.95 -0.99
N GLY A 506 -5.81 -1.20 -0.45
CA GLY A 506 -5.42 -2.48 0.15
C GLY A 506 -5.58 -2.42 1.68
N VAL A 507 -6.26 -3.40 2.27
CA VAL A 507 -6.37 -3.59 3.71
C VAL A 507 -5.78 -4.95 4.07
N HIS A 508 -4.79 -4.94 4.95
CA HIS A 508 -3.98 -6.08 5.33
C HIS A 508 -4.01 -6.24 6.84
N GLY A 509 -3.91 -7.46 7.36
CA GLY A 509 -3.83 -7.70 8.80
C GLY A 509 -3.77 -9.19 9.09
N GLN A 510 -3.24 -9.61 10.24
CA GLN A 510 -2.97 -11.04 10.51
C GLN A 510 -4.03 -11.68 11.42
N GLY A 511 -4.91 -10.87 12.04
CA GLY A 511 -5.99 -11.34 12.91
C GLY A 511 -7.39 -11.12 12.34
N LEU A 512 -8.24 -10.39 13.06
CA LEU A 512 -9.68 -10.27 12.75
C LEU A 512 -10.03 -8.91 12.12
N LEU A 513 -10.81 -8.94 11.04
CA LEU A 513 -11.56 -7.80 10.50
C LEU A 513 -13.05 -7.98 10.82
N ASN A 514 -13.66 -7.06 11.59
CA ASN A 514 -15.05 -7.15 11.99
C ASN A 514 -15.83 -5.85 11.73
N LEU A 515 -16.79 -5.91 10.81
CA LEU A 515 -17.85 -4.90 10.68
C LEU A 515 -19.03 -5.36 11.54
N SER A 516 -19.45 -4.54 12.52
CA SER A 516 -20.30 -5.03 13.61
C SER A 516 -21.78 -4.64 13.53
N GLY A 517 -22.14 -3.63 12.72
CA GLY A 517 -23.52 -3.16 12.67
C GLY A 517 -23.93 -2.42 11.39
N PRO A 518 -25.19 -1.97 11.34
CA PRO A 518 -25.76 -1.34 10.16
C PRO A 518 -25.08 -0.01 9.84
N GLY A 519 -24.80 0.19 8.55
CA GLY A 519 -24.16 1.40 8.02
C GLY A 519 -22.63 1.39 8.04
N ASP A 520 -22.01 0.47 8.82
CA ASP A 520 -20.57 0.24 8.81
C ASP A 520 -20.12 -0.16 7.40
N ARG A 521 -19.12 0.51 6.82
CA ARG A 521 -18.68 0.20 5.45
C ARG A 521 -17.19 0.40 5.20
N ILE A 522 -16.68 -0.40 4.27
CA ILE A 522 -15.40 -0.18 3.60
C ILE A 522 -15.69 -0.13 2.10
N GLU A 523 -15.46 1.02 1.49
CA GLU A 523 -15.70 1.25 0.06
C GLU A 523 -14.50 1.93 -0.63
N ALA A 524 -14.12 1.38 -1.78
CA ALA A 524 -12.99 1.87 -2.58
C ALA A 524 -13.28 1.74 -4.09
N GLN A 525 -12.45 2.34 -4.94
CA GLN A 525 -12.54 2.12 -6.39
C GLN A 525 -12.13 0.68 -6.76
N ARG A 526 -11.08 0.17 -6.11
CA ARG A 526 -10.77 -1.26 -6.01
C ARG A 526 -10.40 -1.57 -4.56
N LEU A 527 -10.96 -2.64 -4.01
CA LEU A 527 -10.76 -3.05 -2.62
C LEU A 527 -10.05 -4.40 -2.56
N ILE A 528 -8.88 -4.48 -1.93
CA ILE A 528 -8.20 -5.74 -1.65
C ILE A 528 -8.16 -5.95 -0.14
N LEU A 529 -8.61 -7.10 0.34
CA LEU A 529 -8.50 -7.53 1.73
C LEU A 529 -7.59 -8.76 1.79
N SER A 530 -6.55 -8.78 2.64
CA SER A 530 -5.67 -9.95 2.70
C SER A 530 -4.99 -10.22 4.04
N LEU A 531 -4.46 -11.44 4.16
CA LEU A 531 -3.73 -12.00 5.32
C LEU A 531 -4.56 -12.25 6.59
N PHE A 532 -5.81 -11.76 6.65
CA PHE A 532 -6.66 -11.87 7.84
C PHE A 532 -6.92 -13.33 8.21
N TYR A 533 -6.77 -13.67 9.50
CA TYR A 533 -7.25 -14.95 10.01
C TYR A 533 -8.77 -15.10 9.81
N SER A 534 -9.55 -14.05 10.08
CA SER A 534 -10.99 -14.06 9.81
C SER A 534 -11.54 -12.70 9.40
N ILE A 535 -12.57 -12.72 8.54
CA ILE A 535 -13.33 -11.56 8.11
C ILE A 535 -14.81 -11.78 8.45
N HIS A 536 -15.38 -10.87 9.23
CA HIS A 536 -16.78 -10.85 9.63
C HIS A 536 -17.48 -9.60 9.10
N VAL A 537 -18.49 -9.79 8.25
CA VAL A 537 -19.34 -8.72 7.68
C VAL A 537 -20.71 -8.79 8.34
N GLY A 538 -20.92 -8.01 9.40
CA GLY A 538 -22.16 -8.00 10.19
C GLY A 538 -23.40 -7.50 9.46
N PRO A 539 -24.58 -7.59 10.11
CA PRO A 539 -25.86 -7.38 9.47
C PRO A 539 -26.09 -5.90 9.15
N GLY A 540 -26.28 -5.60 7.86
CA GLY A 540 -26.38 -4.23 7.36
C GLY A 540 -25.04 -3.50 7.20
N SER A 541 -23.91 -4.18 7.43
CA SER A 541 -22.58 -3.68 7.04
C SER A 541 -22.31 -3.93 5.55
N VAL A 542 -21.40 -3.15 4.94
CA VAL A 542 -21.13 -3.21 3.49
C VAL A 542 -19.63 -3.23 3.17
N LEU A 543 -19.17 -4.27 2.45
CA LEU A 543 -17.90 -4.25 1.71
C LEU A 543 -18.16 -3.94 0.24
N ARG A 544 -17.43 -2.98 -0.34
CA ARG A 544 -17.64 -2.60 -1.74
C ARG A 544 -16.38 -2.20 -2.50
N GLY A 545 -16.28 -2.71 -3.72
CA GLY A 545 -15.51 -2.11 -4.81
C GLY A 545 -16.12 -2.54 -6.14
N PRO A 546 -16.64 -1.63 -6.98
CA PRO A 546 -16.32 -0.20 -7.05
C PRO A 546 -17.28 0.74 -6.29
N LEU A 547 -16.91 2.02 -6.22
CA LEU A 547 -17.63 3.09 -5.50
C LEU A 547 -19.01 3.41 -6.09
N GLU A 548 -19.97 3.78 -5.25
CA GLU A 548 -21.40 3.87 -5.61
C GLU A 548 -21.77 4.96 -6.65
N ASN A 549 -20.96 6.00 -6.78
CA ASN A 549 -21.20 7.15 -7.67
C ASN A 549 -20.02 7.42 -8.63
N ALA A 550 -19.06 6.50 -8.75
CA ALA A 550 -17.96 6.67 -9.69
C ALA A 550 -18.47 6.52 -11.13
N ALA A 551 -17.98 7.38 -12.05
CA ALA A 551 -18.45 7.41 -13.43
C ALA A 551 -18.18 6.07 -14.14
N THR A 552 -19.17 5.57 -14.89
CA THR A 552 -19.13 4.28 -15.62
C THR A 552 -17.82 4.06 -16.38
N ASP A 553 -17.32 5.13 -17.00
CA ASP A 553 -16.12 5.19 -17.82
C ASP A 553 -14.80 4.90 -17.10
N ASN A 554 -14.78 5.05 -15.77
CA ASN A 554 -13.59 4.99 -14.92
C ASN A 554 -13.57 3.73 -14.02
N VAL A 555 -14.57 2.86 -14.16
CA VAL A 555 -14.99 1.91 -13.11
C VAL A 555 -14.87 0.45 -13.54
N THR A 556 -15.52 0.07 -14.64
CA THR A 556 -15.40 -1.27 -15.22
C THR A 556 -14.08 -1.39 -15.98
N PRO A 557 -13.45 -2.59 -16.01
CA PRO A 557 -12.26 -2.82 -16.82
C PRO A 557 -12.63 -2.80 -18.31
N ARG A 558 -12.59 -1.59 -18.92
CA ARG A 558 -12.71 -1.36 -20.38
C ARG A 558 -11.72 -2.18 -21.22
N LEU A 559 -10.73 -2.80 -20.59
CA LEU A 559 -9.78 -3.76 -21.18
C LEU A 559 -10.42 -5.11 -21.57
N TYR A 560 -11.55 -5.52 -20.96
CA TYR A 560 -12.09 -6.89 -21.08
C TYR A 560 -13.59 -6.98 -21.39
N CYS A 561 -14.26 -5.87 -21.73
CA CYS A 561 -15.64 -5.95 -22.26
C CYS A 561 -15.68 -6.31 -23.75
N ASP A 562 -14.69 -5.88 -24.53
CA ASP A 562 -14.63 -6.08 -25.98
C ASP A 562 -13.85 -7.34 -26.40
N LEU A 563 -13.27 -8.06 -25.44
CA LEU A 563 -12.58 -9.33 -25.63
C LEU A 563 -13.44 -10.50 -25.11
N GLN A 564 -13.36 -11.64 -25.78
CA GLN A 564 -13.98 -12.89 -25.31
C GLN A 564 -13.00 -13.74 -24.46
N ASP A 565 -11.71 -13.36 -24.43
CA ASP A 565 -10.68 -14.08 -23.69
C ASP A 565 -10.71 -13.75 -22.18
N CYS A 566 -10.46 -14.74 -21.34
CA CYS A 566 -10.33 -14.54 -19.90
C CYS A 566 -9.18 -13.57 -19.56
N PRO A 567 -9.36 -12.63 -18.63
CA PRO A 567 -8.25 -11.91 -18.02
C PRO A 567 -7.16 -12.86 -17.49
N MET A 568 -5.91 -12.64 -17.90
CA MET A 568 -4.80 -13.50 -17.49
C MET A 568 -4.57 -13.45 -15.97
N GLU A 569 -4.96 -12.34 -15.31
CA GLU A 569 -4.89 -12.18 -13.85
C GLU A 569 -5.94 -13.02 -13.11
N LEU A 570 -7.04 -13.41 -13.78
CA LEU A 570 -7.97 -14.40 -13.24
C LEU A 570 -7.40 -15.82 -13.36
N LEU A 571 -6.73 -16.14 -14.48
CA LEU A 571 -6.12 -17.46 -14.75
C LEU A 571 -4.81 -17.73 -13.97
N HIS A 572 -4.09 -16.66 -13.61
CA HIS A 572 -2.82 -16.69 -12.89
C HIS A 572 -2.79 -15.51 -11.90
N PRO A 573 -3.54 -15.60 -10.77
CA PRO A 573 -3.52 -14.54 -9.77
C PRO A 573 -2.13 -14.44 -9.10
N PRO A 574 -1.70 -13.24 -8.66
CA PRO A 574 -0.40 -13.08 -8.03
C PRO A 574 -0.36 -13.77 -6.66
N GLU A 575 0.54 -14.73 -6.48
CA GLU A 575 0.68 -15.54 -5.24
C GLU A 575 0.76 -14.69 -3.97
N ASP A 576 1.39 -13.52 -4.06
CA ASP A 576 1.65 -12.59 -2.95
C ASP A 576 0.49 -11.64 -2.61
N CYS A 577 -0.67 -11.77 -3.26
CA CYS A 577 -1.81 -10.86 -3.05
C CYS A 577 -1.50 -9.37 -3.33
N ASN A 578 -0.40 -9.07 -4.04
CA ASN A 578 0.15 -7.72 -4.18
C ASN A 578 -0.77 -6.80 -4.99
N VAL A 579 -0.93 -5.56 -4.50
CA VAL A 579 -1.83 -4.56 -5.08
C VAL A 579 -1.19 -3.87 -6.29
N ASN A 580 -1.49 -4.35 -7.50
CA ASN A 580 -1.06 -3.73 -8.76
C ASN A 580 -2.25 -3.06 -9.47
N SER A 581 -2.08 -1.83 -9.96
CA SER A 581 -3.09 -1.07 -10.71
C SER A 581 -3.46 -1.68 -12.06
N SER A 582 -2.69 -2.66 -12.56
CA SER A 582 -3.07 -3.48 -13.73
C SER A 582 -4.13 -4.56 -13.46
N LEU A 583 -4.43 -4.88 -12.19
CA LEU A 583 -5.30 -6.02 -11.85
C LEU A 583 -6.78 -5.77 -12.20
N SER A 584 -7.40 -6.74 -12.86
CA SER A 584 -8.81 -6.72 -13.30
C SER A 584 -9.86 -6.83 -12.17
N PHE A 585 -9.43 -7.02 -10.91
CA PHE A 585 -10.30 -7.19 -9.75
C PHE A 585 -10.86 -5.86 -9.23
N THR A 586 -12.15 -5.82 -8.88
CA THR A 586 -12.72 -4.67 -8.14
C THR A 586 -12.88 -4.96 -6.65
N LEU A 587 -13.06 -6.23 -6.27
CA LEU A 587 -12.97 -6.71 -4.89
C LEU A 587 -12.24 -8.05 -4.83
N GLN A 588 -11.10 -8.10 -4.13
CA GLN A 588 -10.32 -9.33 -3.95
C GLN A 588 -10.15 -9.63 -2.45
N ILE A 589 -10.39 -10.88 -2.04
CA ILE A 589 -10.11 -11.39 -0.70
C ILE A 589 -9.08 -12.51 -0.81
N CYS A 590 -7.94 -12.38 -0.14
CA CYS A 590 -6.73 -13.12 -0.46
C CYS A 590 -5.97 -13.63 0.77
N ARG A 591 -5.66 -14.94 0.86
CA ARG A 591 -5.03 -15.60 2.04
C ARG A 591 -5.82 -15.32 3.34
N VAL A 592 -6.97 -15.99 3.50
CA VAL A 592 -7.87 -15.84 4.67
C VAL A 592 -8.40 -17.21 5.08
N GLU A 593 -8.42 -17.53 6.38
CA GLU A 593 -9.01 -18.81 6.83
C GLU A 593 -10.54 -18.74 6.73
N ASP A 594 -11.21 -17.98 7.60
CA ASP A 594 -12.67 -18.02 7.74
C ASP A 594 -13.37 -16.68 7.42
N ILE A 595 -14.25 -16.69 6.41
CA ILE A 595 -15.04 -15.53 5.97
C ILE A 595 -16.52 -15.75 6.30
N THR A 596 -17.11 -14.86 7.12
CA THR A 596 -18.54 -14.90 7.50
C THR A 596 -19.27 -13.65 7.03
N VAL A 597 -20.41 -13.83 6.35
CA VAL A 597 -21.19 -12.75 5.73
C VAL A 597 -22.64 -12.78 6.21
N GLU A 598 -23.01 -11.78 7.02
CA GLU A 598 -24.39 -11.42 7.40
C GLU A 598 -24.88 -10.15 6.69
N GLY A 599 -23.96 -9.32 6.19
CA GLY A 599 -24.22 -8.08 5.44
C GLY A 599 -24.05 -8.22 3.92
N LEU A 600 -23.62 -7.15 3.26
CA LEU A 600 -23.49 -7.07 1.80
C LEU A 600 -22.01 -7.01 1.35
N ILE A 601 -21.60 -7.91 0.46
CA ILE A 601 -20.39 -7.77 -0.35
C ILE A 601 -20.80 -7.45 -1.79
N LYS A 602 -20.33 -6.34 -2.36
CA LYS A 602 -20.69 -5.92 -3.72
C LYS A 602 -19.48 -5.53 -4.59
N GLY A 603 -19.39 -6.07 -5.80
CA GLY A 603 -18.35 -5.71 -6.78
C GLY A 603 -18.50 -6.34 -8.17
N SER A 604 -17.88 -5.73 -9.19
CA SER A 604 -17.91 -6.20 -10.59
C SER A 604 -17.16 -7.51 -10.79
N VAL A 605 -16.00 -7.66 -10.13
CA VAL A 605 -15.22 -8.89 -10.09
C VAL A 605 -14.88 -9.15 -8.63
N VAL A 606 -15.57 -10.13 -8.02
CA VAL A 606 -15.39 -10.57 -6.64
C VAL A 606 -14.58 -11.87 -6.63
N HIS A 607 -13.32 -11.80 -6.20
CA HIS A 607 -12.38 -12.93 -6.24
C HIS A 607 -11.95 -13.41 -4.85
N PHE A 608 -12.02 -14.71 -4.61
CA PHE A 608 -11.59 -15.37 -3.38
C PHE A 608 -10.34 -16.23 -3.63
N HIS A 609 -9.15 -15.72 -3.29
CA HIS A 609 -7.87 -16.42 -3.47
C HIS A 609 -7.32 -16.96 -2.15
N ARG A 610 -6.83 -18.21 -2.13
CA ARG A 610 -6.32 -18.88 -0.91
C ARG A 610 -7.23 -18.68 0.33
N ALA A 611 -8.55 -18.63 0.10
CA ALA A 611 -9.57 -18.68 1.14
C ALA A 611 -9.90 -20.15 1.50
N ARG A 612 -10.07 -20.45 2.79
CA ARG A 612 -10.35 -21.82 3.30
C ARG A 612 -11.84 -22.09 3.52
N THR A 613 -12.55 -21.19 4.19
CA THR A 613 -13.99 -21.32 4.51
C THR A 613 -14.73 -20.04 4.14
N VAL A 614 -15.89 -20.17 3.49
CA VAL A 614 -16.82 -19.05 3.26
C VAL A 614 -18.22 -19.45 3.74
N VAL A 615 -18.81 -18.64 4.62
CA VAL A 615 -20.16 -18.82 5.17
C VAL A 615 -21.00 -17.57 4.90
N VAL A 616 -22.06 -17.71 4.10
CA VAL A 616 -23.03 -16.65 3.83
C VAL A 616 -24.32 -16.97 4.57
N GLN A 617 -24.53 -16.34 5.73
CA GLN A 617 -25.73 -16.53 6.54
C GLN A 617 -27.00 -16.02 5.82
N SER A 618 -28.18 -16.33 6.35
CA SER A 618 -29.48 -16.04 5.72
C SER A 618 -29.78 -14.56 5.45
N SER A 619 -29.19 -13.62 6.20
CA SER A 619 -29.24 -12.17 5.87
C SER A 619 -28.15 -11.74 4.88
N GLY A 620 -27.09 -12.54 4.74
CA GLY A 620 -25.91 -12.24 3.94
C GLY A 620 -26.20 -12.24 2.44
N THR A 621 -25.54 -11.34 1.72
CA THR A 621 -25.60 -11.29 0.26
C THR A 621 -24.24 -10.95 -0.36
N ILE A 622 -23.82 -11.75 -1.33
CA ILE A 622 -22.70 -11.46 -2.22
C ILE A 622 -23.28 -11.15 -3.61
N SER A 623 -23.01 -9.97 -4.16
CA SER A 623 -23.63 -9.50 -5.40
C SER A 623 -22.64 -8.84 -6.37
N SER A 624 -22.57 -9.37 -7.59
CA SER A 624 -22.01 -8.71 -8.77
C SER A 624 -23.09 -8.22 -9.73
N SER A 625 -24.34 -8.12 -9.25
CA SER A 625 -25.52 -7.91 -10.08
C SER A 625 -25.56 -6.49 -10.65
N GLY A 626 -25.77 -6.36 -11.96
CA GLY A 626 -25.72 -5.10 -12.69
C GLY A 626 -24.35 -4.39 -12.65
N LEU A 627 -23.25 -5.13 -12.44
CA LEU A 627 -21.88 -4.60 -12.36
C LEU A 627 -20.93 -5.16 -13.44
N GLY A 628 -21.45 -5.87 -14.43
CA GLY A 628 -20.75 -6.28 -15.64
C GLY A 628 -20.64 -5.15 -16.67
N CYS A 629 -20.52 -5.52 -17.94
CA CYS A 629 -20.35 -4.55 -19.02
C CYS A 629 -21.69 -3.87 -19.39
N THR A 630 -21.67 -2.55 -19.57
CA THR A 630 -22.75 -1.79 -20.23
C THR A 630 -22.81 -2.11 -21.72
N GLY A 631 -21.65 -2.39 -22.32
CA GLY A 631 -21.48 -2.86 -23.68
C GLY A 631 -20.98 -4.30 -23.79
N GLY A 632 -20.05 -4.54 -24.71
CA GLY A 632 -19.26 -5.77 -24.83
C GLY A 632 -19.66 -6.75 -25.95
N VAL A 633 -18.99 -7.91 -25.99
CA VAL A 633 -19.05 -8.92 -27.07
C VAL A 633 -20.48 -9.33 -27.45
N GLY A 634 -21.35 -9.55 -26.46
CA GLY A 634 -22.75 -9.96 -26.66
C GLY A 634 -23.74 -8.82 -26.43
N ARG A 635 -23.36 -7.57 -26.70
CA ARG A 635 -24.23 -6.41 -26.48
C ARG A 635 -25.48 -6.46 -27.35
N GLY A 636 -26.62 -6.07 -26.78
CA GLY A 636 -27.86 -5.86 -27.53
C GLY A 636 -27.71 -4.80 -28.63
N LYS A 637 -28.42 -4.99 -29.75
CA LYS A 637 -28.55 -3.94 -30.78
C LYS A 637 -29.57 -2.89 -30.33
N VAL A 638 -29.40 -1.64 -30.77
CA VAL A 638 -30.34 -0.53 -30.50
C VAL A 638 -30.60 0.26 -31.78
N LEU A 639 -31.86 0.62 -32.02
CA LEU A 639 -32.28 1.52 -33.10
C LEU A 639 -32.36 2.97 -32.63
N SER A 640 -32.29 3.90 -33.58
CA SER A 640 -32.42 5.35 -33.36
C SER A 640 -33.78 5.81 -32.79
N ASN A 641 -34.76 4.90 -32.67
CA ASN A 641 -36.05 5.15 -32.02
C ASN A 641 -36.06 4.78 -30.51
N GLY A 642 -34.96 4.23 -29.97
CA GLY A 642 -34.84 3.78 -28.58
C GLY A 642 -35.11 2.28 -28.36
N LEU A 643 -35.53 1.53 -29.38
CA LEU A 643 -35.76 0.08 -29.27
C LEU A 643 -34.45 -0.68 -29.13
N GLY A 644 -34.29 -1.43 -28.03
CA GLY A 644 -33.14 -2.30 -27.76
C GLY A 644 -33.50 -3.78 -27.62
N GLY A 645 -32.64 -4.64 -28.15
CA GLY A 645 -32.61 -6.05 -27.78
C GLY A 645 -31.94 -6.26 -26.40
N GLY A 646 -32.14 -7.41 -25.78
CA GLY A 646 -31.42 -7.76 -24.55
C GLY A 646 -29.94 -8.06 -24.81
N GLY A 647 -29.09 -7.90 -23.80
CA GLY A 647 -27.72 -8.43 -23.84
C GLY A 647 -27.74 -9.97 -23.85
N GLY A 648 -26.77 -10.61 -24.50
CA GLY A 648 -26.59 -12.07 -24.51
C GLY A 648 -25.27 -12.48 -23.89
N HIS A 649 -25.31 -13.34 -22.87
CA HIS A 649 -24.16 -14.03 -22.28
C HIS A 649 -24.76 -15.27 -21.60
N GLY A 650 -24.07 -16.41 -21.60
CA GLY A 650 -24.68 -17.69 -21.22
C GLY A 650 -25.63 -18.22 -22.31
N GLY A 651 -26.82 -17.62 -22.40
CA GLY A 651 -27.80 -17.76 -23.50
C GLY A 651 -27.93 -16.49 -24.36
N LYS A 652 -28.66 -16.55 -25.49
CA LYS A 652 -28.93 -15.39 -26.35
C LYS A 652 -29.83 -14.37 -25.64
N GLY A 653 -29.57 -13.09 -25.86
CA GLY A 653 -30.50 -12.00 -25.50
C GLY A 653 -31.79 -12.06 -26.32
N GLY A 654 -32.90 -11.68 -25.68
CA GLY A 654 -34.21 -11.62 -26.33
C GLY A 654 -34.30 -10.49 -27.36
N ASP A 655 -35.02 -10.74 -28.45
CA ASP A 655 -35.22 -9.75 -29.51
C ASP A 655 -36.23 -8.66 -29.07
N GLY A 656 -35.91 -7.40 -29.35
CA GLY A 656 -36.78 -6.26 -29.13
C GLY A 656 -37.77 -6.06 -30.30
N TYR A 657 -39.03 -5.78 -29.99
CA TYR A 657 -40.06 -5.57 -31.02
C TYR A 657 -41.03 -4.44 -30.63
N TYR A 658 -41.30 -3.54 -31.58
CA TYR A 658 -42.34 -2.53 -31.44
C TYR A 658 -42.87 -2.04 -32.79
N ASN A 659 -44.18 -2.09 -32.98
CA ASN A 659 -44.91 -1.43 -34.06
C ASN A 659 -44.33 -1.68 -35.47
N GLY A 660 -43.94 -2.93 -35.74
CA GLY A 660 -43.33 -3.35 -37.02
C GLY A 660 -41.81 -3.17 -37.09
N SER A 661 -41.18 -2.46 -36.16
CA SER A 661 -39.71 -2.43 -36.01
C SER A 661 -39.23 -3.59 -35.13
N PHE A 662 -38.12 -4.22 -35.54
CA PHE A 662 -37.52 -5.41 -34.94
C PHE A 662 -36.03 -5.18 -34.71
N VAL A 663 -35.51 -5.67 -33.59
CA VAL A 663 -34.11 -5.52 -33.16
C VAL A 663 -33.63 -6.82 -32.55
N GLU A 664 -32.55 -7.38 -33.08
CA GLU A 664 -31.97 -8.62 -32.56
C GLU A 664 -31.31 -8.39 -31.19
N GLY A 665 -31.57 -9.31 -30.26
CA GLY A 665 -30.81 -9.42 -29.01
C GLY A 665 -29.38 -9.91 -29.24
N GLY A 666 -28.53 -9.69 -28.24
CA GLY A 666 -27.11 -10.07 -28.29
C GLY A 666 -26.91 -11.59 -28.40
N ASN A 667 -25.86 -11.99 -29.13
CA ASN A 667 -25.49 -13.40 -29.26
C ASN A 667 -24.97 -13.97 -27.92
N ALA A 668 -25.22 -15.25 -27.67
CA ALA A 668 -24.59 -15.95 -26.55
C ALA A 668 -23.07 -16.09 -26.79
N TYR A 669 -22.26 -15.77 -25.77
CA TYR A 669 -20.81 -16.01 -25.76
C TYR A 669 -20.35 -16.60 -24.43
N GLY A 670 -19.05 -16.82 -24.31
CA GLY A 670 -18.37 -17.33 -23.13
C GLY A 670 -18.33 -18.86 -23.05
N ASN A 671 -17.33 -19.39 -22.35
CA ASN A 671 -17.06 -20.83 -22.30
C ASN A 671 -17.98 -21.58 -21.32
N VAL A 672 -18.43 -22.77 -21.73
CA VAL A 672 -19.35 -23.65 -20.97
C VAL A 672 -18.62 -24.50 -19.92
N ASP A 673 -17.39 -24.90 -20.20
CA ASP A 673 -16.57 -25.75 -19.32
C ASP A 673 -15.66 -24.95 -18.37
N PHE A 674 -15.47 -23.65 -18.65
CA PHE A 674 -14.66 -22.73 -17.85
C PHE A 674 -15.15 -21.27 -18.04
N PRO A 675 -16.30 -20.88 -17.48
CA PRO A 675 -16.81 -19.51 -17.62
C PRO A 675 -15.96 -18.53 -16.82
N CYS A 676 -15.51 -17.46 -17.47
CA CYS A 676 -14.60 -16.45 -16.90
C CYS A 676 -14.98 -15.01 -17.28
N GLU A 677 -16.04 -14.85 -18.08
CA GLU A 677 -16.38 -13.61 -18.77
C GLU A 677 -17.41 -12.78 -18.00
N LEU A 678 -17.33 -11.44 -18.13
CA LEU A 678 -18.38 -10.53 -17.65
C LEU A 678 -19.62 -10.64 -18.56
N GLY A 679 -20.82 -10.42 -18.02
CA GLY A 679 -22.04 -10.29 -18.82
C GLY A 679 -22.11 -8.98 -19.60
N SER A 680 -22.69 -9.01 -20.80
CA SER A 680 -22.89 -7.84 -21.68
C SER A 680 -24.23 -7.14 -21.45
N GLY A 681 -24.26 -5.84 -21.74
CA GLY A 681 -25.44 -4.98 -21.61
C GLY A 681 -26.32 -4.89 -22.86
N SER A 682 -27.36 -4.05 -22.82
CA SER A 682 -28.42 -4.01 -23.85
C SER A 682 -28.19 -3.04 -25.03
N GLY A 683 -27.11 -2.26 -25.03
CA GLY A 683 -26.77 -1.39 -26.18
C GLY A 683 -25.90 -0.17 -25.84
N ASN A 684 -25.75 0.74 -26.82
CA ASN A 684 -25.75 2.19 -26.53
C ASN A 684 -24.95 2.69 -25.31
N ASP A 685 -23.65 2.41 -25.16
CA ASP A 685 -22.85 3.00 -24.07
C ASP A 685 -22.90 4.55 -24.06
N SER A 686 -23.18 5.17 -25.22
CA SER A 686 -23.39 6.62 -25.38
C SER A 686 -24.87 7.08 -25.33
N LEU A 687 -25.81 6.24 -24.88
CA LEU A 687 -27.25 6.51 -24.83
C LEU A 687 -27.75 6.34 -23.40
N ALA A 688 -28.32 7.41 -22.83
CA ALA A 688 -28.86 7.40 -21.46
C ALA A 688 -29.97 6.35 -21.30
N GLY A 689 -29.68 5.26 -20.58
CA GLY A 689 -30.61 4.17 -20.29
C GLY A 689 -30.13 2.75 -20.64
N SER A 690 -28.90 2.58 -21.16
CA SER A 690 -28.28 1.26 -21.31
C SER A 690 -28.19 0.52 -19.96
N THR A 691 -28.53 -0.78 -19.96
CA THR A 691 -28.49 -1.63 -18.75
C THR A 691 -27.23 -2.50 -18.76
N ALA A 692 -26.50 -2.56 -17.65
CA ALA A 692 -25.30 -3.39 -17.50
C ALA A 692 -25.61 -4.90 -17.34
N GLY A 693 -24.71 -5.75 -17.81
CA GLY A 693 -24.74 -7.19 -17.49
C GLY A 693 -24.37 -7.49 -16.02
N GLY A 694 -24.42 -8.76 -15.65
CA GLY A 694 -23.89 -9.25 -14.37
C GLY A 694 -22.37 -9.38 -14.39
N GLY A 695 -21.73 -9.18 -13.24
CA GLY A 695 -20.28 -9.33 -13.08
C GLY A 695 -19.83 -10.78 -12.82
N ILE A 696 -18.59 -10.94 -12.37
CA ILE A 696 -17.99 -12.23 -12.00
C ILE A 696 -17.95 -12.38 -10.47
N VAL A 697 -18.35 -13.53 -9.95
CA VAL A 697 -18.01 -13.96 -8.58
C VAL A 697 -17.35 -15.33 -8.62
N GLY A 698 -16.21 -15.51 -7.96
CA GLY A 698 -15.63 -16.83 -7.89
C GLY A 698 -14.27 -16.96 -7.21
N LYS A 699 -13.78 -18.19 -7.26
CA LYS A 699 -12.38 -18.56 -7.05
C LYS A 699 -11.83 -18.96 -8.42
N LEU A 700 -10.58 -18.63 -8.71
CA LEU A 700 -9.86 -19.23 -9.84
C LEU A 700 -8.55 -19.86 -9.37
N MET A 701 -8.04 -20.71 -10.22
CA MET A 701 -6.94 -21.65 -9.99
C MET A 701 -5.59 -21.02 -10.30
N ASP A 702 -4.57 -21.36 -9.50
CA ASP A 702 -3.17 -21.20 -9.89
C ASP A 702 -2.86 -22.24 -10.98
N VAL A 703 -2.97 -21.86 -12.26
CA VAL A 703 -2.64 -22.76 -13.37
C VAL A 703 -1.12 -22.85 -13.51
N VAL A 704 -0.55 -23.95 -13.01
CA VAL A 704 0.85 -24.31 -13.26
C VAL A 704 0.99 -24.80 -14.69
N SER A 705 1.17 -23.87 -15.63
CA SER A 705 1.59 -24.22 -16.98
C SER A 705 3.03 -24.70 -16.94
N TRP A 706 3.29 -25.87 -17.54
CA TRP A 706 4.66 -26.19 -17.97
C TRP A 706 4.99 -25.27 -19.15
N ASN A 707 5.59 -24.11 -18.82
CA ASN A 707 6.13 -23.20 -19.83
C ASN A 707 7.03 -23.99 -20.77
N SER A 708 6.63 -24.05 -22.04
CA SER A 708 7.48 -24.60 -23.09
C SER A 708 8.73 -23.72 -23.16
N ILE A 709 9.90 -24.27 -22.80
CA ILE A 709 11.14 -23.50 -22.70
C ILE A 709 11.63 -23.14 -24.10
N SER A 710 11.04 -22.09 -24.67
CA SER A 710 11.41 -21.51 -25.95
C SER A 710 12.69 -20.68 -25.78
N TYR A 711 13.82 -21.36 -25.66
CA TYR A 711 15.14 -20.73 -25.73
C TYR A 711 15.24 -19.93 -27.04
N PRO A 712 15.49 -18.60 -26.99
CA PRO A 712 15.76 -17.84 -28.20
C PRO A 712 17.10 -18.27 -28.77
N LEU A 713 17.08 -18.95 -29.92
CA LEU A 713 18.26 -19.52 -30.61
C LEU A 713 19.13 -18.44 -31.29
N LYS A 714 19.57 -17.45 -30.50
CA LYS A 714 20.45 -16.32 -30.88
C LYS A 714 21.92 -16.73 -31.10
N TYR A 715 22.19 -17.87 -31.76
CA TYR A 715 23.56 -18.26 -32.12
C TYR A 715 23.69 -19.13 -33.39
N LEU A 716 23.02 -18.74 -34.49
CA LEU A 716 23.48 -19.14 -35.82
C LEU A 716 23.10 -18.12 -36.91
N ASN A 717 23.95 -17.11 -37.10
CA ASN A 717 24.00 -16.29 -38.31
C ASN A 717 25.38 -15.64 -38.44
N PHE A 718 26.32 -16.39 -39.01
CA PHE A 718 27.63 -15.89 -39.44
C PHE A 718 27.92 -16.49 -40.83
N ALA A 719 28.46 -15.65 -41.72
CA ALA A 719 28.75 -15.93 -43.13
C ALA A 719 27.54 -16.25 -44.04
N THR A 720 27.02 -15.21 -44.72
CA THR A 720 26.78 -15.21 -46.20
C THR A 720 26.53 -13.81 -46.81
N GLU A 721 27.17 -12.73 -46.33
CA GLU A 721 27.02 -11.42 -47.02
C GLU A 721 28.30 -10.56 -47.06
N MET A 722 29.28 -11.00 -47.86
CA MET A 722 30.22 -10.16 -48.63
C MET A 722 31.06 -11.06 -49.53
N GLY A 723 30.74 -11.12 -50.83
CA GLY A 723 31.34 -12.09 -51.77
C GLY A 723 31.30 -11.67 -53.23
N SER A 724 31.31 -10.36 -53.51
CA SER A 724 31.11 -9.80 -54.85
C SER A 724 32.42 -9.41 -55.55
N SER A 725 33.24 -10.39 -55.96
CA SER A 725 34.33 -10.16 -56.93
C SER A 725 34.85 -11.44 -57.60
N VAL A 726 34.98 -11.38 -58.94
CA VAL A 726 35.92 -12.12 -59.84
C VAL A 726 36.21 -13.60 -59.47
N ALA A 727 35.50 -14.61 -60.00
CA ALA A 727 35.39 -15.05 -61.40
C ALA A 727 36.69 -15.58 -62.06
N GLN A 728 36.86 -16.91 -62.12
CA GLN A 728 37.71 -17.57 -63.15
C GLN A 728 37.38 -19.07 -63.36
N MET A 729 37.47 -19.50 -64.63
CA MET A 729 37.69 -20.87 -65.17
C MET A 729 36.70 -22.04 -64.89
N GLU A 730 35.92 -22.34 -65.94
CA GLU A 730 35.77 -23.64 -66.65
C GLU A 730 35.52 -24.97 -65.88
N GLY A 731 34.41 -25.68 -66.16
CA GLY A 731 34.17 -27.03 -65.58
C GLY A 731 32.85 -27.79 -65.85
N THR A 732 32.37 -27.90 -67.10
CA THR A 732 31.41 -28.93 -67.59
C THR A 732 30.17 -29.36 -66.74
N CYS A 733 29.03 -28.72 -67.00
CA CYS A 733 27.75 -29.35 -67.44
C CYS A 733 27.22 -30.67 -66.79
N LYS A 734 26.24 -30.55 -65.87
CA LYS A 734 24.88 -31.20 -65.91
C LYS A 734 24.21 -31.22 -64.52
N LEU A 735 23.07 -30.52 -64.34
CA LEU A 735 21.72 -31.13 -64.31
C LEU A 735 20.63 -30.05 -64.11
N GLN A 736 20.12 -29.46 -65.20
CA GLN A 736 19.03 -28.48 -65.17
C GLN A 736 17.66 -29.17 -65.05
N GLN A 737 17.44 -29.93 -63.96
CA GLN A 737 16.21 -30.74 -63.81
C GLN A 737 15.82 -31.05 -62.35
N LEU A 738 16.12 -30.14 -61.41
CA LEU A 738 15.81 -30.31 -59.98
C LEU A 738 15.27 -29.05 -59.28
N GLN A 739 14.75 -28.08 -60.05
CA GLN A 739 14.27 -26.79 -59.55
C GLN A 739 12.74 -26.57 -59.72
N GLU A 740 11.98 -27.62 -60.04
CA GLU A 740 10.50 -27.61 -60.09
C GLU A 740 9.84 -28.64 -59.15
N MET A 741 10.62 -29.33 -58.30
CA MET A 741 10.12 -30.42 -57.44
C MET A 741 10.16 -30.15 -55.92
N LEU A 742 10.41 -28.90 -55.52
CA LEU A 742 10.46 -28.47 -54.10
C LEU A 742 9.46 -27.34 -53.76
N LEU A 743 8.33 -27.30 -54.48
CA LEU A 743 7.15 -26.52 -54.09
C LEU A 743 5.93 -27.45 -54.00
N GLY A 744 5.66 -27.96 -52.79
CA GLY A 744 4.39 -28.64 -52.49
C GLY A 744 4.48 -29.94 -51.71
N PHE A 745 4.88 -29.89 -50.43
CA PHE A 745 4.39 -30.83 -49.40
C PHE A 745 4.46 -30.17 -48.01
N SER A 746 3.36 -29.58 -47.56
CA SER A 746 3.19 -29.17 -46.15
C SER A 746 2.55 -30.32 -45.38
N ILE A 747 3.35 -31.03 -44.58
CA ILE A 747 2.87 -32.14 -43.75
C ILE A 747 2.41 -31.58 -42.40
N SER A 748 1.12 -31.31 -42.27
CA SER A 748 0.51 -30.87 -41.01
C SER A 748 0.31 -32.04 -40.06
N ILE A 749 1.28 -32.29 -39.17
CA ILE A 749 1.14 -33.25 -38.09
C ILE A 749 0.32 -32.62 -36.96
N LYS A 750 -1.01 -32.78 -37.00
CA LYS A 750 -1.89 -32.43 -35.89
C LYS A 750 -1.73 -33.41 -34.72
N TYR A 751 -0.86 -33.08 -33.78
CA TYR A 751 -0.96 -33.64 -32.43
C TYR A 751 -2.23 -33.10 -31.77
N ARG A 752 -3.22 -33.97 -31.55
CA ARG A 752 -4.36 -33.67 -30.68
C ARG A 752 -3.96 -33.97 -29.24
N VAL A 753 -3.17 -33.08 -28.65
CA VAL A 753 -3.08 -33.00 -27.19
C VAL A 753 -4.49 -32.74 -26.67
N ALA A 754 -4.94 -33.54 -25.72
CA ALA A 754 -6.12 -33.19 -24.92
C ALA A 754 -5.61 -32.37 -23.74
N ASP A 755 -6.16 -31.18 -23.53
CA ASP A 755 -5.74 -30.25 -22.48
C ASP A 755 -6.10 -30.79 -21.10
N LYS A 756 -5.29 -31.71 -20.62
CA LYS A 756 -5.44 -32.34 -19.31
C LYS A 756 -4.91 -31.40 -18.23
N LEU A 757 -5.74 -30.41 -17.89
CA LEU A 757 -5.58 -29.53 -16.73
C LEU A 757 -5.29 -30.35 -15.46
N MET A 758 -4.01 -30.46 -15.11
CA MET A 758 -3.57 -30.81 -13.76
C MET A 758 -3.41 -29.51 -13.00
N GLY A 759 -4.48 -29.08 -12.34
CA GLY A 759 -4.44 -27.95 -11.41
C GLY A 759 -3.61 -28.28 -10.16
N SER A 760 -3.14 -27.24 -9.47
CA SER A 760 -2.68 -27.43 -8.09
C SER A 760 -3.83 -27.90 -7.21
N LEU A 761 -3.64 -29.02 -6.53
CA LEU A 761 -4.60 -29.59 -5.57
C LEU A 761 -4.53 -28.88 -4.21
N GLU A 762 -3.46 -28.13 -3.95
CA GLU A 762 -3.06 -27.70 -2.60
C GLU A 762 -3.87 -26.50 -2.07
N HIS A 763 -4.66 -25.81 -2.91
CA HIS A 763 -5.23 -24.47 -2.60
C HIS A 763 -6.73 -24.29 -2.95
N SER A 764 -7.54 -25.36 -3.01
CA SER A 764 -9.01 -25.27 -3.21
C SER A 764 -9.75 -24.58 -2.04
N LEU A 765 -11.04 -24.20 -2.19
CA LEU A 765 -11.87 -23.77 -1.04
C LEU A 765 -12.32 -25.03 -0.30
N SER A 766 -12.00 -25.16 0.99
CA SER A 766 -12.27 -26.40 1.73
C SER A 766 -13.76 -26.61 2.02
N SER A 767 -14.49 -25.50 2.25
CA SER A 767 -15.95 -25.50 2.39
C SER A 767 -16.55 -24.15 1.96
N LEU A 768 -17.72 -24.21 1.33
CA LEU A 768 -18.60 -23.09 1.05
C LEU A 768 -20.00 -23.40 1.61
N SER A 769 -20.49 -22.60 2.54
CA SER A 769 -21.87 -22.65 3.04
C SER A 769 -22.62 -21.38 2.66
N ILE A 770 -23.85 -21.55 2.14
CA ILE A 770 -24.74 -20.45 1.76
C ILE A 770 -26.15 -20.77 2.27
N ASP A 771 -26.64 -19.93 3.19
CA ASP A 771 -28.04 -19.83 3.63
C ASP A 771 -28.73 -18.58 3.07
N GLY A 772 -27.93 -17.55 2.72
CA GLY A 772 -28.35 -16.26 2.15
C GLY A 772 -28.38 -16.25 0.61
N SER A 773 -27.84 -15.21 -0.04
CA SER A 773 -27.82 -15.17 -1.52
C SER A 773 -26.50 -14.78 -2.17
N LEU A 774 -26.19 -15.43 -3.29
CA LEU A 774 -25.04 -15.20 -4.15
C LEU A 774 -25.53 -14.92 -5.58
N ARG A 775 -25.34 -13.68 -6.06
CA ARG A 775 -26.03 -13.16 -7.26
C ARG A 775 -25.12 -12.48 -8.27
N ALA A 776 -25.18 -12.94 -9.52
CA ALA A 776 -24.55 -12.34 -10.69
C ALA A 776 -25.59 -11.94 -11.75
N ASP A 777 -26.76 -11.44 -11.33
CA ASP A 777 -27.87 -11.11 -12.23
C ASP A 777 -27.60 -9.87 -13.12
N GLY A 778 -28.23 -9.81 -14.30
CA GLY A 778 -28.19 -8.65 -15.19
C GLY A 778 -29.11 -7.51 -14.73
N GLU A 779 -28.77 -6.26 -15.07
CA GLU A 779 -29.56 -5.09 -14.65
C GLU A 779 -30.94 -5.03 -15.35
N ASN A 780 -31.96 -4.67 -14.57
CA ASN A 780 -33.32 -4.45 -15.07
C ASN A 780 -33.52 -3.01 -15.55
N PHE A 781 -34.26 -2.83 -16.65
CA PHE A 781 -34.66 -1.48 -17.06
C PHE A 781 -35.47 -0.79 -15.96
N GLY A 782 -34.99 0.41 -15.57
CA GLY A 782 -35.68 1.33 -14.66
C GLY A 782 -35.15 1.33 -13.22
N GLU A 783 -34.26 0.40 -12.86
CA GLU A 783 -33.77 0.23 -11.48
C GLU A 783 -32.92 1.43 -10.99
N ASN A 784 -32.24 2.14 -11.90
CA ASN A 784 -31.39 3.29 -11.62
C ASN A 784 -32.04 4.69 -11.77
N ILE A 785 -33.34 4.78 -12.09
CA ILE A 785 -34.01 6.06 -12.44
C ILE A 785 -34.05 7.08 -11.27
N THR A 786 -33.81 6.65 -10.03
CA THR A 786 -33.82 7.52 -8.84
C THR A 786 -32.52 8.32 -8.60
N LYS A 787 -31.49 8.20 -9.46
CA LYS A 787 -30.14 8.73 -9.15
C LYS A 787 -29.57 9.86 -10.02
N HIS A 788 -30.12 10.12 -11.20
CA HIS A 788 -29.64 11.22 -12.04
C HIS A 788 -30.80 12.16 -12.41
N ASP A 789 -30.91 13.25 -11.64
CA ASP A 789 -31.82 14.36 -11.91
C ASP A 789 -31.27 15.23 -13.06
N TYR A 790 -31.25 14.66 -14.26
CA TYR A 790 -31.01 15.35 -15.52
C TYR A 790 -32.29 15.30 -16.36
N GLY A 791 -32.83 16.48 -16.67
CA GLY A 791 -34.19 16.62 -17.18
C GLY A 791 -34.49 15.79 -18.43
N ILE A 792 -35.48 14.91 -18.32
CA ILE A 792 -35.95 14.05 -19.42
C ILE A 792 -36.38 14.90 -20.61
N THR A 793 -35.62 14.82 -21.71
CA THR A 793 -36.07 15.26 -23.01
C THR A 793 -37.13 14.27 -23.51
N ASN A 794 -38.40 14.70 -23.53
CA ASN A 794 -39.55 13.89 -23.97
C ASN A 794 -39.49 13.58 -25.48
N GLY A 795 -38.61 12.66 -25.88
CA GLY A 795 -38.26 12.38 -27.28
C GLY A 795 -38.56 10.95 -27.79
N SER A 796 -38.46 9.92 -26.95
CA SER A 796 -38.55 8.52 -27.36
C SER A 796 -39.57 7.72 -26.54
N ASN A 797 -40.67 7.31 -27.18
CA ASN A 797 -41.71 6.43 -26.59
C ASN A 797 -41.30 4.94 -26.55
N VAL A 798 -40.00 4.64 -26.46
CA VAL A 798 -39.46 3.27 -26.45
C VAL A 798 -38.22 3.23 -25.56
N GLY A 799 -38.05 2.14 -24.80
CA GLY A 799 -36.86 1.89 -23.99
C GLY A 799 -36.05 0.65 -24.42
N PRO A 800 -34.80 0.52 -23.92
CA PRO A 800 -33.88 -0.57 -24.23
C PRO A 800 -34.25 -1.92 -23.59
N GLY A 801 -33.50 -2.96 -23.96
CA GLY A 801 -33.58 -4.28 -23.35
C GLY A 801 -32.91 -4.37 -21.98
N GLY A 802 -32.91 -5.56 -21.38
CA GLY A 802 -32.23 -5.85 -20.12
C GLY A 802 -30.81 -6.41 -20.31
N GLY A 803 -29.97 -6.30 -19.26
CA GLY A 803 -28.60 -6.82 -19.27
C GLY A 803 -28.56 -8.35 -19.13
N SER A 804 -27.52 -9.01 -19.64
CA SER A 804 -27.36 -10.47 -19.48
C SER A 804 -26.83 -10.84 -18.09
N GLY A 805 -27.12 -12.06 -17.63
CA GLY A 805 -26.53 -12.63 -16.41
C GLY A 805 -25.02 -12.83 -16.56
N GLY A 806 -24.28 -12.68 -15.46
CA GLY A 806 -22.83 -12.78 -15.40
C GLY A 806 -22.30 -14.21 -15.22
N THR A 807 -21.22 -14.33 -14.46
CA THR A 807 -20.48 -15.59 -14.28
C THR A 807 -20.27 -15.91 -12.80
N ILE A 808 -20.54 -17.17 -12.44
CA ILE A 808 -20.19 -17.72 -11.12
C ILE A 808 -19.31 -18.97 -11.31
N LEU A 809 -18.09 -18.94 -10.78
CA LEU A 809 -17.11 -20.03 -10.92
C LEU A 809 -16.54 -20.44 -9.56
N LEU A 810 -16.79 -21.69 -9.16
CA LEU A 810 -16.52 -22.17 -7.79
C LEU A 810 -15.61 -23.40 -7.81
N PHE A 811 -14.42 -23.28 -7.18
CA PHE A 811 -13.47 -24.39 -6.99
C PHE A 811 -13.49 -24.86 -5.54
N LEU A 812 -14.23 -25.93 -5.26
CA LEU A 812 -14.63 -26.36 -3.92
C LEU A 812 -14.23 -27.81 -3.64
N HIS A 813 -13.95 -28.11 -2.37
CA HIS A 813 -13.91 -29.48 -1.87
C HIS A 813 -15.29 -29.91 -1.35
N THR A 814 -15.94 -29.07 -0.52
CA THR A 814 -17.32 -29.28 -0.07
C THR A 814 -18.22 -28.04 -0.26
N MET A 815 -19.53 -28.26 -0.42
CA MET A 815 -20.54 -27.21 -0.57
C MET A 815 -21.84 -27.51 0.22
N THR A 816 -22.44 -26.49 0.80
CA THR A 816 -23.79 -26.55 1.40
C THR A 816 -24.62 -25.35 0.94
N LEU A 817 -25.85 -25.60 0.46
CA LEU A 817 -26.82 -24.61 0.04
C LEU A 817 -28.16 -24.89 0.76
N GLY A 818 -28.41 -24.22 1.89
CA GLY A 818 -29.57 -24.49 2.76
C GLY A 818 -30.92 -24.06 2.17
N ASP A 819 -32.03 -24.52 2.77
CA ASP A 819 -33.43 -24.29 2.32
C ASP A 819 -33.74 -22.88 1.76
N THR A 820 -33.25 -21.83 2.42
CA THR A 820 -33.55 -20.42 2.08
C THR A 820 -32.64 -19.82 1.03
N ALA A 821 -31.59 -20.54 0.62
CA ALA A 821 -30.49 -19.96 -0.10
C ALA A 821 -30.75 -19.80 -1.60
N VAL A 822 -30.21 -18.73 -2.19
CA VAL A 822 -30.43 -18.37 -3.60
C VAL A 822 -29.11 -18.13 -4.32
N LEU A 823 -28.81 -19.00 -5.28
CA LEU A 823 -27.67 -18.88 -6.21
C LEU A 823 -28.18 -18.45 -7.60
N SER A 824 -27.89 -17.23 -8.04
CA SER A 824 -28.54 -16.64 -9.21
C SER A 824 -27.58 -16.00 -10.21
N SER A 825 -27.78 -16.26 -11.50
CA SER A 825 -27.20 -15.54 -12.64
C SER A 825 -28.25 -15.41 -13.75
N VAL A 826 -29.30 -14.65 -13.46
CA VAL A 826 -30.50 -14.47 -14.29
C VAL A 826 -30.35 -13.23 -15.18
N GLY A 827 -30.92 -13.26 -16.38
CA GLY A 827 -30.97 -12.10 -17.28
C GLY A 827 -31.95 -11.02 -16.79
N GLY A 828 -31.58 -9.75 -16.93
CA GLY A 828 -32.39 -8.60 -16.55
C GLY A 828 -33.61 -8.37 -17.45
N HIS A 829 -34.61 -7.67 -16.91
CA HIS A 829 -35.86 -7.36 -17.60
C HIS A 829 -35.76 -6.16 -18.56
N GLY A 830 -36.33 -6.30 -19.76
CA GLY A 830 -36.44 -5.22 -20.75
C GLY A 830 -37.51 -4.17 -20.42
N SER A 831 -37.46 -3.02 -21.10
CA SER A 831 -38.31 -1.87 -20.77
C SER A 831 -39.83 -2.11 -20.95
N PRO A 832 -40.68 -1.68 -19.98
CA PRO A 832 -42.14 -1.69 -20.14
C PRO A 832 -42.66 -0.49 -20.96
N ASN A 833 -41.86 0.54 -21.19
CA ASN A 833 -42.37 1.82 -21.70
C ASN A 833 -42.43 1.82 -23.23
N GLY A 834 -43.66 1.65 -23.74
CA GLY A 834 -44.08 2.07 -25.09
C GLY A 834 -43.55 1.24 -26.27
N GLY A 835 -42.46 0.50 -26.13
CA GLY A 835 -42.03 -0.53 -27.07
C GLY A 835 -41.39 -1.71 -26.34
N GLY A 836 -41.45 -2.91 -26.92
CA GLY A 836 -41.07 -4.13 -26.24
C GLY A 836 -39.56 -4.37 -26.24
N GLY A 837 -38.86 -3.88 -25.22
CA GLY A 837 -37.45 -4.20 -24.99
C GLY A 837 -37.27 -5.69 -24.69
N GLY A 838 -36.26 -6.30 -25.32
CA GLY A 838 -35.92 -7.71 -25.10
C GLY A 838 -35.31 -7.96 -23.71
N GLY A 839 -35.58 -9.12 -23.11
CA GLY A 839 -34.93 -9.52 -21.85
C GLY A 839 -33.50 -10.03 -22.08
N GLY A 840 -32.61 -9.89 -21.10
CA GLY A 840 -31.23 -10.38 -21.21
C GLY A 840 -31.14 -11.91 -21.19
N GLY A 841 -30.09 -12.49 -21.77
CA GLY A 841 -29.78 -13.92 -21.63
C GLY A 841 -29.38 -14.28 -20.19
N GLY A 842 -29.70 -15.49 -19.74
CA GLY A 842 -29.25 -16.01 -18.45
C GLY A 842 -27.78 -16.43 -18.49
N GLY A 843 -27.02 -16.20 -17.42
CA GLY A 843 -25.55 -16.31 -17.39
C GLY A 843 -24.99 -17.72 -17.18
N ARG A 844 -23.77 -17.81 -16.64
CA ARG A 844 -23.05 -19.11 -16.46
C ARG A 844 -22.73 -19.39 -14.99
N ILE A 845 -22.89 -20.66 -14.58
CA ILE A 845 -22.51 -21.18 -13.26
C ILE A 845 -21.71 -22.47 -13.45
N HIS A 846 -20.53 -22.59 -12.84
CA HIS A 846 -19.69 -23.79 -12.94
C HIS A 846 -19.13 -24.26 -11.58
N PHE A 847 -19.28 -25.56 -11.31
CA PHE A 847 -18.79 -26.23 -10.10
C PHE A 847 -17.59 -27.14 -10.39
N HIS A 848 -16.41 -26.77 -9.86
CA HIS A 848 -15.17 -27.52 -10.04
C HIS A 848 -14.72 -28.18 -8.73
N TRP A 849 -15.00 -29.49 -8.61
CA TRP A 849 -14.69 -30.28 -7.41
C TRP A 849 -13.20 -30.64 -7.28
N SER A 850 -12.60 -30.43 -6.11
CA SER A 850 -11.28 -30.93 -5.71
C SER A 850 -11.40 -32.18 -4.84
N ASP A 851 -10.55 -33.18 -5.09
CA ASP A 851 -10.45 -34.46 -4.35
C ASP A 851 -11.78 -35.08 -3.91
N ILE A 852 -12.56 -35.55 -4.89
CA ILE A 852 -13.80 -36.30 -4.66
C ILE A 852 -13.44 -37.62 -3.94
N PRO A 853 -13.95 -37.89 -2.72
CA PRO A 853 -13.58 -39.07 -1.95
C PRO A 853 -14.13 -40.35 -2.60
N THR A 854 -13.26 -41.34 -2.77
CA THR A 854 -13.57 -42.63 -3.42
C THR A 854 -13.20 -43.82 -2.52
N GLY A 855 -13.51 -43.69 -1.22
CA GLY A 855 -13.35 -44.76 -0.22
C GLY A 855 -14.54 -45.72 -0.17
N ASP A 856 -14.51 -46.66 0.78
CA ASP A 856 -15.57 -47.67 0.99
C ASP A 856 -16.92 -47.07 1.46
N GLU A 857 -16.92 -45.84 1.99
CA GLU A 857 -18.10 -45.07 2.36
C GLU A 857 -18.02 -43.67 1.72
N TYR A 858 -19.03 -43.29 0.94
CA TYR A 858 -19.08 -42.01 0.25
C TYR A 858 -19.75 -40.94 1.11
N GLN A 859 -19.02 -39.87 1.41
CA GLN A 859 -19.58 -38.66 2.00
C GLN A 859 -19.96 -37.67 0.88
N PRO A 860 -21.17 -37.07 0.90
CA PRO A 860 -21.60 -36.16 -0.14
C PRO A 860 -20.78 -34.87 -0.14
N ILE A 861 -20.13 -34.56 -1.27
CA ILE A 861 -19.37 -33.32 -1.45
C ILE A 861 -20.26 -32.07 -1.55
N ALA A 862 -21.55 -32.24 -1.81
CA ALA A 862 -22.52 -31.16 -1.88
C ALA A 862 -23.84 -31.55 -1.21
N SER A 863 -24.42 -30.64 -0.43
CA SER A 863 -25.84 -30.66 -0.04
C SER A 863 -26.55 -29.45 -0.63
N VAL A 864 -27.68 -29.67 -1.30
CA VAL A 864 -28.41 -28.63 -2.05
C VAL A 864 -29.91 -28.74 -1.76
N GLU A 865 -30.38 -27.86 -0.89
CA GLU A 865 -31.78 -27.72 -0.46
C GLU A 865 -32.38 -26.40 -1.01
N GLY A 866 -31.56 -25.35 -1.13
CA GLY A 866 -31.92 -24.06 -1.73
C GLY A 866 -31.99 -24.03 -3.26
N SER A 867 -32.18 -22.84 -3.85
CA SER A 867 -32.44 -22.66 -5.28
C SER A 867 -31.24 -22.20 -6.11
N ILE A 868 -31.17 -22.71 -7.35
CA ILE A 868 -30.20 -22.29 -8.37
C ILE A 868 -30.94 -21.76 -9.60
N HIS A 869 -30.55 -20.59 -10.11
CA HIS A 869 -31.25 -19.87 -11.18
C HIS A 869 -30.30 -19.34 -12.26
N THR A 870 -30.48 -19.77 -13.51
CA THR A 870 -29.80 -19.25 -14.72
C THR A 870 -30.82 -18.85 -15.81
N GLY A 871 -32.02 -18.42 -15.40
CA GLY A 871 -33.10 -18.09 -16.33
C GLY A 871 -32.79 -16.90 -17.25
N GLY A 872 -33.32 -16.95 -18.47
CA GLY A 872 -33.39 -15.78 -19.33
C GLY A 872 -34.37 -14.74 -18.78
N GLY A 873 -34.01 -13.46 -18.91
CA GLY A 873 -34.84 -12.34 -18.46
C GLY A 873 -36.11 -12.23 -19.28
N LEU A 874 -37.24 -11.88 -18.63
CA LEU A 874 -38.48 -11.61 -19.35
C LEU A 874 -38.37 -10.30 -20.14
N GLY A 875 -38.60 -10.38 -21.46
CA GLY A 875 -38.96 -9.22 -22.27
C GLY A 875 -40.35 -8.70 -21.89
N ARG A 876 -40.63 -7.43 -22.19
CA ARG A 876 -41.92 -6.80 -21.86
C ARG A 876 -42.68 -6.39 -23.13
N ASN A 877 -44.00 -6.25 -23.00
CA ASN A 877 -44.93 -5.97 -24.11
C ASN A 877 -44.84 -6.99 -25.26
N GLN A 878 -44.17 -6.63 -26.36
CA GLN A 878 -43.95 -7.49 -27.53
C GLN A 878 -42.51 -8.01 -27.64
N GLY A 879 -41.61 -7.60 -26.74
CA GLY A 879 -40.22 -8.05 -26.69
C GLY A 879 -40.10 -9.49 -26.18
N GLN A 880 -39.17 -10.26 -26.75
CA GLN A 880 -38.96 -11.65 -26.38
C GLN A 880 -38.16 -11.76 -25.07
N ALA A 881 -38.36 -12.86 -24.35
CA ALA A 881 -37.47 -13.23 -23.25
C ALA A 881 -36.10 -13.66 -23.80
N GLY A 882 -35.05 -13.52 -22.99
CA GLY A 882 -33.75 -14.13 -23.28
C GLY A 882 -33.81 -15.65 -23.15
N GLU A 883 -32.80 -16.32 -23.68
CA GLU A 883 -32.59 -17.75 -23.46
C GLU A 883 -32.01 -18.03 -22.07
N ASN A 884 -32.23 -19.25 -21.58
CA ASN A 884 -31.63 -19.71 -20.33
C ASN A 884 -30.12 -19.94 -20.50
N GLY A 885 -29.39 -19.62 -19.43
CA GLY A 885 -27.98 -19.89 -19.28
C GLY A 885 -27.64 -21.29 -18.78
N THR A 886 -26.35 -21.54 -18.58
CA THR A 886 -25.80 -22.88 -18.33
C THR A 886 -25.32 -23.07 -16.90
N VAL A 887 -25.75 -24.17 -16.26
CA VAL A 887 -25.12 -24.72 -15.05
C VAL A 887 -24.30 -25.94 -15.45
N THR A 888 -23.00 -25.96 -15.14
CA THR A 888 -22.09 -27.07 -15.47
C THR A 888 -21.22 -27.47 -14.27
N GLY A 889 -20.52 -28.59 -14.38
CA GLY A 889 -19.56 -29.00 -13.36
C GLY A 889 -18.66 -30.14 -13.81
N LYS A 890 -17.62 -30.40 -13.02
CA LYS A 890 -16.57 -31.39 -13.30
C LYS A 890 -17.12 -32.82 -13.36
N ALA A 891 -16.71 -33.58 -14.37
CA ALA A 891 -17.14 -34.96 -14.56
C ALA A 891 -16.74 -35.88 -13.39
N CYS A 892 -17.70 -36.64 -12.86
CA CYS A 892 -17.56 -37.42 -11.63
C CYS A 892 -16.82 -38.77 -11.82
N PRO A 893 -16.22 -39.32 -10.75
CA PRO A 893 -15.69 -40.69 -10.73
C PRO A 893 -16.74 -41.77 -11.04
N LYS A 894 -16.28 -42.94 -11.49
CA LYS A 894 -17.15 -44.10 -11.79
C LYS A 894 -17.97 -44.51 -10.57
N GLY A 895 -19.29 -44.42 -10.66
CA GLY A 895 -20.25 -44.72 -9.59
C GLY A 895 -21.02 -43.50 -9.10
N LEU A 896 -20.51 -42.29 -9.38
CA LEU A 896 -21.14 -41.01 -9.05
C LEU A 896 -21.65 -40.31 -10.34
N TYR A 897 -22.76 -39.58 -10.23
CA TYR A 897 -23.50 -39.03 -11.37
C TYR A 897 -24.04 -37.61 -11.08
N GLY A 898 -24.43 -36.89 -12.13
CA GLY A 898 -24.94 -35.51 -12.02
C GLY A 898 -23.83 -34.45 -11.89
N ILE A 899 -24.22 -33.21 -11.59
CA ILE A 899 -23.31 -32.07 -11.42
C ILE A 899 -22.68 -32.06 -10.02
N LEU A 900 -23.39 -32.63 -9.03
CA LEU A 900 -23.02 -32.70 -7.62
C LEU A 900 -22.33 -34.02 -7.22
N CYS A 901 -22.11 -34.91 -8.19
CA CYS A 901 -21.53 -36.25 -7.98
C CYS A 901 -22.26 -37.10 -6.94
N GLU A 902 -23.58 -37.24 -7.09
CA GLU A 902 -24.42 -38.08 -6.24
C GLU A 902 -24.27 -39.58 -6.54
N VAL A 903 -24.48 -40.42 -5.53
CA VAL A 903 -24.51 -41.89 -5.69
C VAL A 903 -25.79 -42.30 -6.42
N ALA A 904 -25.67 -42.96 -7.57
CA ALA A 904 -26.82 -43.57 -8.21
C ALA A 904 -27.31 -44.78 -7.40
N LEU A 905 -28.45 -44.65 -6.73
CA LEU A 905 -29.18 -45.76 -6.12
C LEU A 905 -29.72 -46.70 -7.22
N VAL A 906 -28.89 -47.65 -7.64
CA VAL A 906 -29.28 -48.73 -8.57
C VAL A 906 -30.20 -49.69 -7.82
N PHE A 907 -31.50 -49.40 -7.84
CA PHE A 907 -32.55 -50.31 -7.38
C PHE A 907 -32.59 -51.56 -8.28
N TYR A 908 -31.86 -52.60 -7.88
CA TYR A 908 -31.97 -53.94 -8.45
C TYR A 908 -33.35 -54.52 -8.15
N CYS A 909 -34.27 -54.37 -9.10
CA CYS A 909 -35.58 -55.02 -9.05
C CYS A 909 -35.45 -56.51 -9.38
N VAL A 910 -35.06 -57.31 -8.38
CA VAL A 910 -34.92 -58.76 -8.49
C VAL A 910 -36.32 -59.40 -8.47
N CYS A 911 -36.89 -59.65 -9.64
CA CYS A 911 -38.12 -60.41 -9.82
C CYS A 911 -37.87 -61.93 -9.70
N ASP A 912 -37.50 -62.40 -8.51
CA ASP A 912 -37.50 -63.83 -8.18
C ASP A 912 -38.86 -64.28 -7.62
N THR A 913 -39.43 -65.33 -8.22
CA THR A 913 -40.77 -65.83 -7.90
C THR A 913 -40.77 -66.89 -6.78
N ILE A 914 -40.92 -66.46 -5.53
CA ILE A 914 -41.47 -67.30 -4.45
C ILE A 914 -42.53 -66.53 -3.67
N SER A 915 -43.69 -67.15 -3.45
CA SER A 915 -44.79 -66.57 -2.68
C SER A 915 -44.71 -66.96 -1.20
N PHE A 916 -44.51 -65.98 -0.31
CA PHE A 916 -45.00 -66.04 1.07
C PHE A 916 -45.44 -64.65 1.52
N GLY A 917 -46.65 -64.56 2.10
CA GLY A 917 -47.30 -63.28 2.38
C GLY A 917 -47.22 -62.89 3.86
N LEU A 918 -46.80 -61.65 4.12
CA LEU A 918 -47.14 -60.87 5.31
C LEU A 918 -47.56 -59.46 4.87
N SER A 919 -48.49 -58.84 5.59
CA SER A 919 -49.11 -57.57 5.17
C SER A 919 -49.40 -56.67 6.37
N PHE A 920 -48.79 -55.49 6.39
CA PHE A 920 -49.22 -54.26 7.08
C PHE A 920 -48.52 -53.08 6.36
N ASN A 921 -49.21 -52.26 5.56
CA ASN A 921 -50.11 -51.15 5.90
C ASN A 921 -49.40 -49.82 6.26
N GLY A 922 -49.19 -48.98 5.24
CA GLY A 922 -48.72 -47.59 5.33
C GLY A 922 -48.54 -47.00 3.92
N PRO A 923 -49.27 -45.95 3.50
CA PRO A 923 -49.33 -45.54 2.09
C PRO A 923 -48.37 -44.40 1.71
N ASN A 924 -48.24 -44.19 0.38
CA ASN A 924 -47.58 -43.07 -0.32
C ASN A 924 -46.07 -43.17 -0.58
N LEU A 925 -45.70 -44.00 -1.56
CA LEU A 925 -44.58 -43.70 -2.47
C LEU A 925 -44.97 -44.07 -3.91
N CYS A 926 -44.26 -43.49 -4.90
CA CYS A 926 -44.44 -43.70 -6.34
C CYS A 926 -45.79 -43.29 -6.95
N ARG A 927 -45.92 -41.99 -7.34
CA ARG A 927 -46.81 -41.60 -8.45
C ARG A 927 -46.21 -40.44 -9.26
N HIS A 928 -46.22 -40.59 -10.59
CA HIS A 928 -45.75 -39.64 -11.62
C HIS A 928 -44.24 -39.32 -11.65
N VAL A 929 -43.49 -40.13 -12.40
CA VAL A 929 -42.47 -39.58 -13.31
C VAL A 929 -43.14 -39.44 -14.67
N GLN A 930 -43.33 -38.21 -15.14
CA GLN A 930 -43.94 -37.91 -16.43
C GLN A 930 -42.85 -37.91 -17.50
N LEU A 931 -42.85 -38.86 -18.44
CA LEU A 931 -41.97 -38.80 -19.60
C LEU A 931 -42.37 -37.63 -20.51
N ALA A 932 -41.58 -36.56 -20.51
CA ALA A 932 -41.59 -35.54 -21.55
C ALA A 932 -40.55 -35.92 -22.62
N LEU A 933 -40.94 -35.96 -23.89
CA LEU A 933 -40.05 -36.38 -24.97
C LEU A 933 -39.02 -35.30 -25.30
N LEU A 934 -37.75 -35.69 -25.35
CA LEU A 934 -36.78 -35.04 -26.25
C LEU A 934 -36.50 -35.97 -27.43
N ARG A 935 -36.93 -35.54 -28.63
CA ARG A 935 -36.44 -36.08 -29.88
C ARG A 935 -35.00 -35.62 -30.07
N MET A 936 -34.07 -36.54 -30.34
CA MET A 936 -32.86 -36.19 -31.07
C MET A 936 -32.60 -37.27 -32.13
N SER A 937 -32.77 -36.87 -33.39
CA SER A 937 -32.61 -37.74 -34.55
C SER A 937 -31.15 -37.72 -35.02
N VAL A 938 -30.51 -38.88 -35.02
CA VAL A 938 -29.26 -39.14 -35.74
C VAL A 938 -29.42 -40.50 -36.43
N ASP A 939 -29.09 -40.57 -37.72
CA ASP A 939 -29.18 -41.81 -38.48
C ASP A 939 -28.16 -42.84 -38.00
N LEU A 940 -28.61 -44.08 -37.83
CA LEU A 940 -27.77 -45.27 -37.76
C LEU A 940 -28.34 -46.33 -38.71
N THR A 941 -27.67 -46.51 -39.84
CA THR A 941 -28.02 -47.48 -40.87
C THR A 941 -27.47 -48.87 -40.58
N GLU A 942 -28.31 -49.86 -40.82
CA GLU A 942 -28.04 -51.31 -40.88
C GLU A 942 -27.67 -52.04 -39.55
N PRO A 943 -28.01 -53.35 -39.40
CA PRO A 943 -28.14 -53.97 -38.09
C PRO A 943 -27.19 -55.16 -37.84
N PHE A 944 -26.80 -55.36 -36.57
CA PHE A 944 -26.22 -56.64 -36.13
C PHE A 944 -27.30 -57.63 -35.69
N VAL A 945 -27.48 -58.68 -36.49
CA VAL A 945 -28.45 -59.76 -36.23
C VAL A 945 -27.88 -60.79 -35.26
N ILE A 946 -28.62 -61.11 -34.19
CA ILE A 946 -28.32 -62.23 -33.31
C ILE A 946 -28.88 -63.52 -33.90
N ILE A 947 -28.01 -64.51 -34.15
CA ILE A 947 -28.40 -65.92 -34.34
C ILE A 947 -27.56 -66.78 -33.40
N ALA A 948 -28.24 -67.57 -32.56
CA ALA A 948 -27.62 -68.54 -31.66
C ALA A 948 -28.33 -69.89 -31.78
N HIS A 949 -27.58 -70.94 -32.15
CA HIS A 949 -27.90 -72.38 -32.13
C HIS A 949 -26.63 -73.16 -32.58
N LEU A 950 -26.41 -74.44 -32.32
CA LEU A 950 -26.59 -75.29 -31.11
C LEU A 950 -26.02 -76.70 -31.44
N MET A 951 -25.04 -77.20 -30.67
CA MET A 951 -24.51 -78.59 -30.70
C MET A 951 -23.77 -79.01 -32.02
N SER A 952 -22.99 -80.11 -32.13
CA SER A 952 -22.71 -81.25 -31.22
C SER A 952 -21.40 -82.04 -31.56
N PHE A 953 -20.93 -82.92 -30.65
CA PHE A 953 -19.82 -83.93 -30.75
C PHE A 953 -18.36 -83.39 -30.91
N ARG A 954 -17.34 -83.75 -30.09
CA ARG A 954 -16.64 -85.03 -29.76
C ARG A 954 -15.64 -85.48 -30.86
N ILE A 955 -14.41 -85.98 -30.59
CA ILE A 955 -13.72 -86.48 -29.37
C ILE A 955 -12.17 -86.31 -29.48
N GLY A 956 -11.46 -86.22 -28.33
CA GLY A 956 -10.01 -86.51 -28.20
C GLY A 956 -9.06 -85.28 -28.20
N GLN A 957 -8.01 -85.20 -27.37
CA GLN A 957 -7.57 -86.05 -26.25
C GLN A 957 -6.76 -85.21 -25.21
N PHE A 958 -6.65 -85.71 -23.98
CA PHE A 958 -5.99 -85.12 -22.78
C PHE A 958 -4.57 -84.54 -23.04
N ILE A 959 -4.05 -83.53 -22.33
CA ILE A 959 -3.99 -83.25 -20.86
C ILE A 959 -4.24 -81.73 -20.60
N LEU A 960 -4.83 -81.17 -19.52
CA LEU A 960 -5.34 -81.56 -18.18
C LEU A 960 -4.53 -81.03 -16.95
N LEU A 961 -5.05 -79.95 -16.32
CA LEU A 961 -4.86 -79.48 -14.91
C LEU A 961 -3.44 -78.96 -14.49
N LEU A 962 -3.27 -78.16 -13.43
CA LEU A 962 -4.14 -77.70 -12.31
C LEU A 962 -3.79 -76.22 -11.92
N GLU A 963 -4.78 -75.46 -11.42
CA GLU A 963 -4.79 -74.49 -10.26
C GLU A 963 -3.49 -73.92 -9.62
N VAL A 964 -3.46 -72.78 -8.86
CA VAL A 964 -4.48 -71.92 -8.20
C VAL A 964 -4.13 -70.42 -8.38
N SER A 965 -5.10 -69.51 -8.32
CA SER A 965 -4.90 -68.04 -8.33
C SER A 965 -4.69 -67.41 -6.93
N LEU A 966 -3.82 -66.39 -6.79
CA LEU A 966 -3.99 -65.37 -5.75
C LEU A 966 -3.34 -64.00 -6.06
N LYS A 967 -4.14 -62.94 -5.85
CA LYS A 967 -3.84 -61.49 -5.62
C LYS A 967 -2.48 -60.89 -6.03
N VAL A 968 -2.54 -60.07 -7.08
CA VAL A 968 -2.18 -58.63 -7.11
C VAL A 968 -1.25 -58.08 -6.02
N PHE A 969 -0.06 -57.59 -6.41
CA PHE A 969 0.45 -56.26 -6.01
C PHE A 969 1.54 -55.76 -6.97
N CYS A 970 1.89 -54.48 -6.84
CA CYS A 970 2.99 -53.73 -7.48
C CYS A 970 2.93 -53.34 -8.98
N LEU A 971 3.10 -52.03 -9.16
CA LEU A 971 3.46 -51.29 -10.36
C LEU A 971 4.91 -51.58 -10.85
N LEU A 972 5.28 -50.90 -11.95
CA LEU A 972 6.62 -50.77 -12.55
C LEU A 972 7.23 -52.03 -13.21
N SER A 973 7.26 -52.02 -14.55
CA SER A 973 8.53 -52.09 -15.30
C SER A 973 8.30 -51.74 -16.78
N SER A 974 9.31 -51.13 -17.42
CA SER A 974 9.20 -50.59 -18.79
C SER A 974 10.52 -50.77 -19.55
N VAL A 975 10.65 -51.87 -20.31
CA VAL A 975 11.84 -52.14 -21.15
C VAL A 975 11.41 -52.83 -22.45
N CYS A 976 11.33 -52.08 -23.55
CA CYS A 976 11.37 -52.61 -24.93
C CYS A 976 11.50 -51.45 -25.95
N SER A 977 12.68 -50.82 -26.01
CA SER A 977 13.00 -49.77 -27.01
C SER A 977 14.49 -49.62 -27.34
N LEU A 978 15.38 -50.25 -26.57
CA LEU A 978 16.84 -50.12 -26.76
C LEU A 978 17.37 -50.87 -27.99
N GLU A 979 16.70 -51.95 -28.40
CA GLU A 979 17.19 -52.88 -29.41
C GLU A 979 17.20 -52.27 -30.84
N GLU A 980 16.17 -51.50 -31.20
CA GLU A 980 16.12 -50.79 -32.49
C GLU A 980 17.19 -49.67 -32.59
N LEU A 981 17.50 -49.01 -31.47
CA LEU A 981 18.58 -48.02 -31.40
C LEU A 981 19.96 -48.66 -31.64
N ILE A 982 20.16 -49.88 -31.14
CA ILE A 982 21.42 -50.61 -31.32
C ILE A 982 21.60 -51.07 -32.77
N TYR A 983 20.53 -51.52 -33.44
CA TYR A 983 20.61 -51.95 -34.84
C TYR A 983 20.71 -50.79 -35.84
N THR A 984 20.08 -49.63 -35.58
CA THR A 984 20.18 -48.45 -36.45
C THR A 984 21.59 -47.87 -36.55
N PHE A 985 22.44 -48.06 -35.53
CA PHE A 985 23.86 -47.68 -35.54
C PHE A 985 24.82 -48.81 -35.98
N GLY A 986 24.32 -49.82 -36.69
CA GLY A 986 25.14 -50.92 -37.23
C GLY A 986 25.41 -52.07 -36.26
N GLY A 987 24.67 -52.15 -35.15
CA GLY A 987 24.68 -53.26 -34.20
C GLY A 987 25.56 -53.04 -32.97
N PRO A 988 25.53 -54.00 -32.01
CA PRO A 988 26.08 -53.81 -30.66
C PRO A 988 27.57 -53.41 -30.62
N TRP A 989 28.36 -53.92 -31.55
CA TRP A 989 29.81 -53.67 -31.60
C TRP A 989 30.16 -52.26 -32.10
N LEU A 990 29.41 -51.71 -33.06
CA LEU A 990 29.63 -50.34 -33.54
C LEU A 990 29.13 -49.31 -32.52
N PHE A 991 27.96 -49.55 -31.94
CA PHE A 991 27.44 -48.73 -30.84
C PHE A 991 28.38 -48.74 -29.62
N GLY A 992 28.89 -49.92 -29.25
CA GLY A 992 29.88 -50.07 -28.17
C GLY A 992 31.21 -49.37 -28.44
N LEU A 993 31.71 -49.38 -29.68
CA LEU A 993 32.92 -48.64 -30.06
C LEU A 993 32.72 -47.12 -30.02
N LEU A 994 31.56 -46.61 -30.46
CA LEU A 994 31.20 -45.20 -30.35
C LEU A 994 31.09 -44.76 -28.88
N LEU A 995 30.42 -45.54 -28.05
CA LEU A 995 30.28 -45.27 -26.62
C LEU A 995 31.64 -45.29 -25.90
N LEU A 996 32.51 -46.26 -26.23
CA LEU A 996 33.87 -46.34 -25.71
C LEU A 996 34.70 -45.12 -26.12
N GLY A 997 34.59 -44.66 -27.38
CA GLY A 997 35.24 -43.44 -27.86
C GLY A 997 34.77 -42.19 -27.11
N LEU A 998 33.46 -42.06 -26.87
CA LEU A 998 32.89 -40.97 -26.08
C LEU A 998 33.39 -40.99 -24.62
N LEU A 999 33.46 -42.17 -24.00
CA LEU A 999 33.96 -42.33 -22.63
C LEU A 999 35.48 -42.05 -22.52
N ILE A 1000 36.27 -42.40 -23.53
CA ILE A 1000 37.70 -42.05 -23.58
C ILE A 1000 37.88 -40.53 -23.75
N LEU A 1001 37.06 -39.88 -24.59
CA LEU A 1001 37.07 -38.42 -24.74
C LEU A 1001 36.71 -37.74 -23.40
N LEU A 1002 35.66 -38.21 -22.72
CA LEU A 1002 35.24 -37.71 -21.42
C LEU A 1002 36.33 -37.92 -20.35
N ALA A 1003 36.97 -39.10 -20.34
CA ALA A 1003 38.07 -39.42 -19.43
C ALA A 1003 39.31 -38.54 -19.69
N LEU A 1004 39.61 -38.18 -20.94
CA LEU A 1004 40.68 -37.23 -21.26
C LEU A 1004 40.38 -35.82 -20.76
N VAL A 1005 39.15 -35.33 -20.96
CA VAL A 1005 38.70 -34.03 -20.42
C VAL A 1005 38.78 -34.01 -18.89
N LEU A 1006 38.31 -35.07 -18.23
CA LEU A 1006 38.38 -35.21 -16.77
C LEU A 1006 39.82 -35.43 -16.25
N SER A 1007 40.71 -36.02 -17.04
CA SER A 1007 42.14 -36.17 -16.72
C SER A 1007 42.86 -34.81 -16.73
N VAL A 1008 42.59 -33.97 -17.74
CA VAL A 1008 43.09 -32.59 -17.79
C VAL A 1008 42.57 -31.77 -16.60
N ALA A 1009 41.30 -31.96 -16.20
CA ALA A 1009 40.74 -31.33 -15.00
C ALA A 1009 41.38 -31.85 -13.68
N ARG A 1010 41.82 -33.11 -13.62
CA ARG A 1010 42.43 -33.73 -12.43
C ARG A 1010 43.87 -33.29 -12.15
N MET A 1011 44.64 -32.85 -13.15
CA MET A 1011 46.07 -32.50 -12.99
C MET A 1011 46.35 -31.22 -12.17
N LYS A 1012 45.35 -30.59 -11.55
CA LYS A 1012 45.53 -29.34 -10.78
C LYS A 1012 45.33 -29.45 -9.26
N PHE A 1013 44.95 -30.62 -8.72
CA PHE A 1013 44.72 -30.81 -7.27
C PHE A 1013 45.05 -32.24 -6.78
N VAL A 1014 46.32 -32.48 -6.40
CA VAL A 1014 46.74 -33.38 -5.30
C VAL A 1014 48.11 -32.89 -4.79
N GLY A 1015 48.28 -32.80 -3.46
CA GLY A 1015 49.55 -32.53 -2.78
C GLY A 1015 49.42 -31.46 -1.70
N THR A 1016 49.66 -31.71 -0.40
CA THR A 1016 50.14 -32.95 0.26
C THR A 1016 49.61 -33.05 1.69
N ASP A 1017 49.30 -34.26 2.16
CA ASP A 1017 48.92 -34.55 3.56
C ASP A 1017 50.15 -34.75 4.47
N GLU A 1018 50.04 -34.36 5.74
CA GLU A 1018 50.84 -34.90 6.88
C GLU A 1018 49.97 -35.06 8.15
N LEU A 1019 50.50 -35.74 9.18
CA LEU A 1019 49.75 -36.51 10.20
C LEU A 1019 50.10 -36.09 11.67
N PRO A 1020 49.46 -36.60 12.77
CA PRO A 1020 48.74 -35.70 13.69
C PRO A 1020 49.08 -35.79 15.21
N GLY A 1021 48.46 -34.88 15.99
CA GLY A 1021 48.16 -35.02 17.44
C GLY A 1021 48.78 -33.95 18.36
N PRO A 1022 48.38 -33.83 19.66
CA PRO A 1022 47.32 -34.53 20.41
C PRO A 1022 46.27 -33.59 21.08
N ALA A 1023 45.33 -34.13 21.87
CA ALA A 1023 44.27 -33.39 22.59
C ALA A 1023 44.61 -33.10 24.09
N PRO A 1024 43.86 -32.18 24.74
CA PRO A 1024 42.91 -32.57 25.82
C PRO A 1024 41.55 -31.81 25.73
N THR A 1025 40.34 -32.39 25.80
CA THR A 1025 39.62 -33.16 26.85
C THR A 1025 39.01 -32.36 28.03
N GLN A 1026 37.69 -32.15 27.98
CA GLN A 1026 36.67 -32.35 29.03
C GLN A 1026 35.34 -32.60 28.26
N GLN A 1027 34.49 -33.62 28.45
CA GLN A 1027 34.04 -34.44 29.60
C GLN A 1027 33.29 -33.65 30.69
N GLY A 1028 31.96 -33.83 30.88
CA GLY A 1028 30.97 -34.54 30.04
C GLY A 1028 29.72 -35.05 30.79
N SER A 1029 28.92 -35.87 30.10
CA SER A 1029 27.71 -36.60 30.59
C SER A 1029 26.46 -35.74 30.90
N GLN A 1030 25.22 -36.23 30.77
CA GLN A 1030 24.75 -37.56 30.36
C GLN A 1030 23.43 -37.47 29.57
N ILE A 1031 23.16 -38.45 28.68
CA ILE A 1031 21.89 -38.62 27.97
C ILE A 1031 21.00 -39.59 28.76
N ASP A 1032 19.69 -39.34 28.79
CA ASP A 1032 18.69 -40.41 28.67
C ASP A 1032 17.46 -39.90 27.89
N HIS A 1033 16.74 -40.78 27.19
CA HIS A 1033 15.67 -40.41 26.26
C HIS A 1033 14.31 -41.01 26.66
N SER A 1034 13.24 -40.21 26.59
CA SER A 1034 11.94 -40.74 26.10
C SER A 1034 10.95 -39.63 25.70
N PHE A 1035 10.14 -39.97 24.68
CA PHE A 1035 9.00 -39.22 24.11
C PHE A 1035 9.27 -37.89 23.37
N PRO A 1036 8.93 -37.80 22.07
CA PRO A 1036 9.00 -36.55 21.32
C PRO A 1036 7.74 -35.70 21.56
N PHE A 1037 7.95 -34.45 21.96
CA PHE A 1037 6.95 -33.39 21.80
C PHE A 1037 7.38 -32.50 20.63
N LEU A 1038 6.42 -31.87 19.94
CA LEU A 1038 6.75 -30.90 18.89
C LEU A 1038 7.13 -29.58 19.55
N GLU A 1039 8.44 -29.42 19.79
CA GLU A 1039 9.04 -28.18 20.29
C GLU A 1039 8.84 -27.08 19.23
N SER A 1040 8.29 -25.92 19.65
CA SER A 1040 7.86 -24.90 18.70
C SER A 1040 9.07 -24.23 18.04
N LEU A 1041 8.99 -23.98 16.72
CA LEU A 1041 10.08 -23.32 15.98
C LEU A 1041 10.21 -21.81 16.30
N ASN A 1042 9.59 -21.34 17.39
CA ASN A 1042 9.51 -19.95 17.81
C ASN A 1042 10.58 -19.56 18.84
N GLU A 1043 11.30 -20.54 19.44
CA GLU A 1043 12.06 -20.35 20.68
C GLU A 1043 13.60 -20.28 20.50
N VAL A 1044 14.11 -20.38 19.26
CA VAL A 1044 15.57 -20.50 18.99
C VAL A 1044 16.20 -19.21 18.40
N LEU A 1045 15.52 -18.06 18.48
CA LEU A 1045 16.18 -16.74 18.30
C LEU A 1045 15.45 -15.52 18.90
N GLU A 1046 14.36 -15.69 19.67
CA GLU A 1046 13.75 -14.58 20.44
C GLU A 1046 14.50 -14.27 21.75
N THR A 1047 15.79 -13.94 21.65
CA THR A 1047 16.49 -13.18 22.70
C THR A 1047 17.46 -12.14 22.10
N ASN A 1048 17.27 -10.88 22.49
CA ASN A 1048 18.30 -9.82 22.51
C ASN A 1048 18.88 -9.29 21.18
N ARG A 1049 18.21 -9.44 20.02
CA ARG A 1049 18.65 -8.80 18.74
C ARG A 1049 17.56 -8.09 17.92
N ALA A 1050 16.42 -7.74 18.55
CA ALA A 1050 15.30 -7.08 17.85
C ALA A 1050 15.34 -5.53 17.84
N GLU A 1051 16.16 -4.89 18.68
CA GLU A 1051 16.14 -3.42 18.87
C GLU A 1051 17.19 -2.64 18.03
N GLU A 1052 18.13 -3.32 17.37
CA GLU A 1052 19.17 -2.67 16.54
C GLU A 1052 18.91 -2.78 15.03
N SER A 1053 17.86 -2.13 14.53
CA SER A 1053 17.59 -2.00 13.08
C SER A 1053 17.88 -0.60 12.52
N GLN A 1054 18.87 0.11 13.09
CA GLN A 1054 19.41 1.37 12.55
C GLN A 1054 20.94 1.32 12.30
N SER A 1055 21.61 0.21 12.62
CA SER A 1055 23.01 -0.04 12.33
C SER A 1055 23.17 -1.08 11.23
N HIS A 1056 24.20 -0.92 10.38
CA HIS A 1056 24.64 -2.05 9.54
C HIS A 1056 25.32 -3.08 10.46
N VAL A 1057 24.90 -4.35 10.39
CA VAL A 1057 25.43 -5.45 11.23
C VAL A 1057 26.96 -5.49 11.25
N HIS A 1058 27.59 -5.22 10.10
CA HIS A 1058 29.03 -5.00 9.99
C HIS A 1058 29.35 -4.11 8.78
N ARG A 1059 30.47 -3.39 8.81
CA ARG A 1059 31.03 -2.67 7.64
C ARG A 1059 32.34 -3.32 7.23
N MET A 1060 32.33 -3.96 6.05
CA MET A 1060 33.54 -4.53 5.45
C MET A 1060 34.29 -3.44 4.67
N TYR A 1061 35.60 -3.31 4.92
CA TYR A 1061 36.45 -2.29 4.30
C TYR A 1061 37.35 -2.92 3.24
N PHE A 1062 37.45 -2.28 2.08
CA PHE A 1062 38.42 -2.64 1.05
C PHE A 1062 39.84 -2.30 1.49
N MET A 1063 40.72 -3.28 1.41
CA MET A 1063 42.16 -3.15 1.67
C MET A 1063 42.90 -2.66 0.41
N GLY A 1064 44.06 -2.04 0.60
CA GLY A 1064 44.96 -1.58 -0.46
C GLY A 1064 44.73 -0.13 -0.94
N PRO A 1065 45.77 0.55 -1.46
CA PRO A 1065 45.74 1.96 -1.87
C PRO A 1065 45.08 2.23 -3.24
N ASN A 1066 44.46 1.21 -3.84
CA ASN A 1066 43.79 1.27 -5.15
C ASN A 1066 44.68 1.86 -6.26
N THR A 1067 45.88 1.29 -6.41
CA THR A 1067 46.81 1.59 -7.50
C THR A 1067 46.71 0.53 -8.59
N PHE A 1068 47.25 0.80 -9.79
CA PHE A 1068 47.27 -0.20 -10.87
C PHE A 1068 48.12 -1.44 -10.53
N SER A 1069 49.04 -1.32 -9.57
CA SER A 1069 49.85 -2.41 -9.01
C SER A 1069 49.22 -3.11 -7.80
N GLU A 1070 48.29 -2.45 -7.10
CA GLU A 1070 47.69 -2.92 -5.85
C GLU A 1070 46.23 -2.44 -5.79
N PRO A 1071 45.30 -3.20 -6.39
CA PRO A 1071 43.87 -2.87 -6.42
C PRO A 1071 43.20 -3.04 -5.05
N TRP A 1072 41.98 -2.54 -4.93
CA TRP A 1072 41.13 -2.86 -3.79
C TRP A 1072 40.84 -4.36 -3.71
N HIS A 1073 40.83 -4.90 -2.50
CA HIS A 1073 40.47 -6.31 -2.23
C HIS A 1073 39.84 -6.48 -0.84
N LEU A 1074 39.08 -7.55 -0.66
CA LEU A 1074 38.53 -8.02 0.62
C LEU A 1074 39.28 -9.29 1.08
N PRO A 1075 39.39 -9.55 2.40
CA PRO A 1075 40.03 -10.75 2.93
C PRO A 1075 39.16 -12.00 2.74
N HIS A 1076 39.80 -13.15 2.46
CA HIS A 1076 39.15 -14.46 2.32
C HIS A 1076 38.90 -15.13 3.70
N SER A 1077 38.37 -14.36 4.65
CA SER A 1077 37.84 -14.87 5.91
C SER A 1077 36.72 -13.94 6.42
N PRO A 1078 35.55 -14.47 6.82
CA PRO A 1078 34.47 -13.65 7.36
C PRO A 1078 34.87 -13.04 8.72
N PRO A 1079 34.54 -11.76 8.99
CA PRO A 1079 34.74 -11.15 10.31
C PRO A 1079 33.98 -11.89 11.41
N GLU A 1080 34.52 -11.88 12.64
CA GLU A 1080 33.95 -12.57 13.82
C GLU A 1080 32.50 -12.16 14.14
N GLN A 1081 32.04 -10.99 13.68
CA GLN A 1081 30.67 -10.50 13.85
C GLN A 1081 29.68 -11.03 12.79
N VAL A 1082 30.18 -11.74 11.77
CA VAL A 1082 29.42 -12.16 10.58
C VAL A 1082 29.52 -13.68 10.32
N THR A 1083 30.55 -14.35 10.87
CA THR A 1083 30.75 -15.81 10.85
C THR A 1083 29.50 -16.63 11.21
N GLU A 1084 28.71 -16.20 12.20
CA GLU A 1084 27.48 -16.88 12.62
C GLU A 1084 26.36 -16.80 11.57
N ILE A 1085 26.33 -15.72 10.79
CA ILE A 1085 25.25 -15.33 9.88
C ILE A 1085 25.49 -15.87 8.46
N VAL A 1086 26.73 -16.26 8.13
CA VAL A 1086 27.19 -16.49 6.76
C VAL A 1086 27.83 -17.88 6.57
N TYR A 1087 27.60 -18.51 5.42
CA TYR A 1087 28.31 -19.72 4.99
C TYR A 1087 29.69 -19.35 4.44
N GLU A 1088 30.76 -19.84 5.08
CA GLU A 1088 32.15 -19.48 4.79
C GLU A 1088 32.57 -19.78 3.34
N ASP A 1089 32.25 -20.97 2.83
CA ASP A 1089 32.49 -21.36 1.43
C ASP A 1089 31.74 -20.52 0.39
N ALA A 1090 30.67 -19.82 0.79
CA ALA A 1090 29.92 -18.91 -0.07
C ALA A 1090 30.38 -17.45 0.09
N PHE A 1091 30.85 -17.08 1.27
CA PHE A 1091 31.53 -15.79 1.49
C PHE A 1091 32.83 -15.70 0.69
N ASN A 1092 33.66 -16.74 0.73
CA ASN A 1092 34.96 -16.73 0.07
C ASN A 1092 34.82 -16.63 -1.46
N ARG A 1093 33.78 -17.24 -2.05
CA ARG A 1093 33.42 -17.07 -3.47
C ARG A 1093 32.93 -15.65 -3.81
N PHE A 1094 32.09 -15.06 -2.97
CA PHE A 1094 31.68 -13.65 -3.10
C PHE A 1094 32.88 -12.69 -3.01
N VAL A 1095 33.87 -13.00 -2.15
CA VAL A 1095 35.14 -12.28 -2.05
C VAL A 1095 36.00 -12.48 -3.30
N ASP A 1096 36.11 -13.69 -3.85
CA ASP A 1096 36.78 -13.95 -5.14
C ASP A 1096 36.17 -13.11 -6.27
N GLU A 1097 34.84 -13.07 -6.38
CA GLU A 1097 34.10 -12.33 -7.41
C GLU A 1097 34.31 -10.81 -7.27
N ILE A 1098 34.21 -10.26 -6.05
CA ILE A 1098 34.50 -8.84 -5.79
C ILE A 1098 35.97 -8.51 -6.06
N ASN A 1099 36.92 -9.36 -5.66
CA ASN A 1099 38.35 -9.14 -5.88
C ASN A 1099 38.70 -9.18 -7.38
N ALA A 1100 38.06 -10.07 -8.16
CA ALA A 1100 38.18 -10.11 -9.61
C ALA A 1100 37.57 -8.86 -10.29
N LEU A 1101 36.42 -8.38 -9.81
CA LEU A 1101 35.80 -7.15 -10.29
C LEU A 1101 36.63 -5.90 -9.96
N ALA A 1102 37.29 -5.86 -8.80
CA ALA A 1102 38.14 -4.73 -8.38
C ALA A 1102 39.50 -4.67 -9.12
N ALA A 1103 40.03 -5.80 -9.60
CA ALA A 1103 41.34 -5.87 -10.25
C ALA A 1103 41.45 -5.09 -11.57
N TYR A 1104 42.57 -4.39 -11.78
CA TYR A 1104 42.88 -3.68 -13.03
C TYR A 1104 43.49 -4.61 -14.08
N GLN A 1105 43.21 -4.36 -15.37
CA GLN A 1105 43.89 -5.06 -16.46
C GLN A 1105 45.28 -4.45 -16.71
N TRP A 1106 46.27 -5.28 -17.04
CA TRP A 1106 47.69 -4.89 -17.14
C TRP A 1106 47.97 -3.70 -18.08
N TRP A 1107 47.19 -3.58 -19.16
CA TRP A 1107 47.34 -2.49 -20.13
C TRP A 1107 46.92 -1.12 -19.55
N GLU A 1108 46.05 -1.08 -18.53
CA GLU A 1108 45.57 0.16 -17.91
C GLU A 1108 46.72 0.89 -17.20
N GLY A 1109 47.56 0.14 -16.47
CA GLY A 1109 48.78 0.67 -15.86
C GLY A 1109 49.84 1.09 -16.88
N SER A 1110 49.87 0.45 -18.06
CA SER A 1110 50.74 0.86 -19.17
C SER A 1110 50.28 2.19 -19.78
N VAL A 1111 48.98 2.37 -20.02
CA VAL A 1111 48.40 3.63 -20.50
C VAL A 1111 48.62 4.75 -19.49
N PHE A 1112 48.40 4.51 -18.19
CA PHE A 1112 48.70 5.50 -17.14
C PHE A 1112 50.19 5.88 -17.11
N SER A 1113 51.10 4.92 -17.24
CA SER A 1113 52.55 5.17 -17.28
C SER A 1113 52.98 5.99 -18.50
N ILE A 1114 52.33 5.80 -19.65
CA ILE A 1114 52.58 6.60 -20.86
C ILE A 1114 52.03 8.02 -20.69
N LEU A 1115 50.80 8.15 -20.17
CA LEU A 1115 50.18 9.46 -19.94
C LEU A 1115 50.91 10.28 -18.86
N SER A 1116 51.45 9.65 -17.81
CA SER A 1116 52.13 10.38 -16.73
C SER A 1116 53.44 11.02 -17.18
N ILE A 1117 54.10 10.47 -18.20
CA ILE A 1117 55.28 11.02 -18.86
C ILE A 1117 54.92 12.13 -19.87
N LEU A 1118 53.81 11.97 -20.60
CA LEU A 1118 53.42 12.90 -21.68
C LEU A 1118 52.60 14.11 -21.20
N ALA A 1119 51.66 13.88 -20.26
CA ALA A 1119 50.71 14.89 -19.78
C ALA A 1119 50.11 14.48 -18.41
N TYR A 1120 50.86 14.72 -17.32
CA TYR A 1120 50.47 14.33 -15.96
C TYR A 1120 49.01 14.68 -15.55
N PRO A 1121 48.45 15.87 -15.88
CA PRO A 1121 47.04 16.18 -15.56
C PRO A 1121 46.03 15.23 -16.22
N LEU A 1122 46.32 14.78 -17.45
CA LEU A 1122 45.50 13.80 -18.18
C LEU A 1122 45.69 12.38 -17.64
N ALA A 1123 46.89 12.05 -17.13
CA ALA A 1123 47.12 10.78 -16.44
C ALA A 1123 46.28 10.67 -15.15
N TRP A 1124 46.24 11.75 -14.37
CA TRP A 1124 45.46 11.81 -13.14
C TRP A 1124 43.94 11.74 -13.41
N SER A 1125 43.43 12.52 -14.37
CA SER A 1125 41.99 12.45 -14.71
C SER A 1125 41.60 11.07 -15.28
N TRP A 1126 42.45 10.45 -16.10
CA TRP A 1126 42.28 9.07 -16.58
C TRP A 1126 42.22 8.06 -15.42
N GLN A 1127 43.12 8.16 -14.45
CA GLN A 1127 43.14 7.29 -13.27
C GLN A 1127 41.85 7.44 -12.44
N GLN A 1128 41.38 8.67 -12.20
CA GLN A 1128 40.13 8.90 -11.47
C GLN A 1128 38.91 8.39 -12.25
N TRP A 1129 38.89 8.51 -13.58
CA TRP A 1129 37.82 7.95 -14.42
C TRP A 1129 37.78 6.42 -14.36
N ARG A 1130 38.93 5.73 -14.44
CA ARG A 1130 38.99 4.26 -14.29
C ARG A 1130 38.51 3.80 -12.91
N ARG A 1131 38.91 4.50 -11.83
CA ARG A 1131 38.45 4.25 -10.45
C ARG A 1131 36.93 4.38 -10.31
N ARG A 1132 36.34 5.48 -10.82
CA ARG A 1132 34.87 5.69 -10.81
C ARG A 1132 34.12 4.58 -11.57
N ARG A 1133 34.62 4.17 -12.73
CA ARG A 1133 34.01 3.11 -13.54
C ARG A 1133 34.06 1.74 -12.83
N LYS A 1134 35.16 1.40 -12.17
CA LYS A 1134 35.26 0.16 -11.36
C LYS A 1134 34.27 0.15 -10.18
N LEU A 1135 34.07 1.29 -9.52
CA LEU A 1135 33.06 1.44 -8.47
C LEU A 1135 31.63 1.22 -8.99
N GLN A 1136 31.29 1.77 -10.17
CA GLN A 1136 29.96 1.58 -10.76
C GLN A 1136 29.68 0.09 -10.98
N GLN A 1137 30.64 -0.66 -11.54
CA GLN A 1137 30.50 -2.11 -11.74
C GLN A 1137 30.32 -2.88 -10.42
N LEU A 1138 31.06 -2.53 -9.35
CA LEU A 1138 30.87 -3.15 -8.03
C LEU A 1138 29.49 -2.82 -7.41
N ARG A 1139 28.98 -1.61 -7.63
CA ARG A 1139 27.63 -1.21 -7.17
C ARG A 1139 26.52 -1.90 -7.98
N GLU A 1140 26.72 -2.10 -9.29
CA GLU A 1140 25.80 -2.82 -10.16
C GLU A 1140 25.73 -4.30 -9.77
N PHE A 1141 26.88 -4.97 -9.63
CA PHE A 1141 26.96 -6.38 -9.19
C PHE A 1141 26.18 -6.64 -7.89
N VAL A 1142 26.45 -5.87 -6.84
CA VAL A 1142 25.79 -6.03 -5.52
C VAL A 1142 24.30 -5.67 -5.55
N ARG A 1143 23.83 -4.88 -6.53
CA ARG A 1143 22.41 -4.46 -6.62
C ARG A 1143 21.55 -5.31 -7.55
N SER A 1144 22.14 -5.98 -8.55
CA SER A 1144 21.34 -6.68 -9.59
C SER A 1144 21.85 -8.06 -10.02
N GLU A 1145 23.06 -8.48 -9.64
CA GLU A 1145 23.59 -9.80 -10.03
C GLU A 1145 23.85 -10.74 -8.84
N TYR A 1146 24.06 -10.20 -7.63
CA TYR A 1146 24.33 -11.02 -6.45
C TYR A 1146 23.07 -11.67 -5.84
N ASP A 1147 23.14 -12.97 -5.56
CA ASP A 1147 22.00 -13.81 -5.15
C ASP A 1147 21.78 -13.93 -3.63
N HIS A 1148 22.60 -13.23 -2.83
CA HIS A 1148 22.64 -13.30 -1.37
C HIS A 1148 22.87 -14.72 -0.78
N ALA A 1149 23.38 -15.69 -1.57
CA ALA A 1149 23.50 -17.09 -1.14
C ALA A 1149 24.46 -17.31 0.05
N CYS A 1150 25.36 -16.36 0.35
CA CYS A 1150 26.23 -16.47 1.51
C CYS A 1150 25.47 -16.37 2.84
N LEU A 1151 24.32 -15.67 2.91
CA LEU A 1151 23.54 -15.53 4.13
C LEU A 1151 22.84 -16.85 4.51
N ARG A 1152 22.84 -17.21 5.80
CA ARG A 1152 22.26 -18.48 6.30
C ARG A 1152 20.73 -18.49 6.42
N SER A 1153 20.11 -17.34 6.74
CA SER A 1153 18.67 -17.25 7.02
C SER A 1153 17.86 -16.77 5.82
N CYS A 1154 16.74 -17.43 5.53
CA CYS A 1154 15.78 -17.00 4.50
C CYS A 1154 15.24 -15.58 4.76
N ARG A 1155 15.03 -15.19 6.03
CA ARG A 1155 14.60 -13.82 6.40
C ARG A 1155 15.67 -12.78 6.07
N SER A 1156 16.96 -13.13 6.16
CA SER A 1156 18.05 -12.26 5.73
C SER A 1156 18.27 -12.22 4.21
N ARG A 1157 17.87 -13.28 3.47
CA ARG A 1157 17.89 -13.30 1.99
C ARG A 1157 16.71 -12.53 1.38
N ALA A 1158 15.56 -12.48 2.06
CA ALA A 1158 14.40 -11.69 1.64
C ALA A 1158 14.63 -10.16 1.73
N LEU A 1159 15.65 -9.72 2.47
CA LEU A 1159 16.06 -8.33 2.53
C LEU A 1159 16.97 -7.98 1.34
N TYR A 1160 16.35 -7.64 0.20
CA TYR A 1160 16.98 -7.16 -1.05
C TYR A 1160 17.96 -5.99 -0.90
N GLU A 1161 18.03 -5.37 0.28
CA GLU A 1161 18.91 -4.24 0.61
C GLU A 1161 20.06 -4.61 1.59
N GLY A 1162 20.23 -5.89 1.92
CA GLY A 1162 21.14 -6.35 2.99
C GLY A 1162 22.63 -6.02 2.83
N LEU A 1163 23.08 -5.69 1.61
CA LEU A 1163 24.44 -5.23 1.30
C LEU A 1163 24.37 -3.92 0.50
N LYS A 1164 25.00 -2.85 1.00
CA LYS A 1164 25.06 -1.54 0.32
C LYS A 1164 26.50 -1.04 0.19
N VAL A 1165 26.89 -0.63 -1.01
CA VAL A 1165 28.23 -0.10 -1.31
C VAL A 1165 28.22 1.43 -1.26
N GLN A 1166 28.62 1.98 -0.11
CA GLN A 1166 28.72 3.41 0.21
C GLN A 1166 30.20 3.88 0.22
N PHE A 1167 30.40 5.20 0.09
CA PHE A 1167 31.66 5.92 0.30
C PHE A 1167 31.54 6.79 1.55
#